data_AF-A0A836SD54-F1
#
_entry.id   AF-A0A836SD54-F1
#
_cell.length_a   1.000
_cell.length_b   1.000
_cell.length_c   1.000
_cell.angle_alpha   90.00
_cell.angle_beta   90.00
_cell.angle_gamma   90.00
#
_symmetry.space_group_name_H-M   'P 1'
#
loop_
_entity.id
_entity.type
_entity.pdbx_description
1 polymer ?
#
loop_
_entity_poly.entity_id
_entity_poly.type
_entity_poly.pdbx_seq_one_letter_code
_entity_poly.pdbx_strand_id
1 'polypeptide(L)'
;MSYKWPILRPLSLLSNSVHRKSLSLFLGVLLMAIFSVAQASNSTRLVNISSRCIVKSGVGNTIAGFIIEGGSKTIMIRGLGRGLGLSPNLDVEMDVSKFPSSEFVARNDNWQTDIRAAEIPSHLQLPDATDAGLLLTLPAGAYTAVVKPKGANGIGLVSVDDLDDPQSTSRLINISTRCSVEKSDKNAIAGFIIKGTGTQSVLIGALGKGLGLSLNLDTQMALSKYPSGELMESNESWQRHRNASQIPTHLQLPDPSDAGLLLDLPAGAYTAVVKPTGEIGIGLVAVNAISSGSPPPSTPKYSSTPASGSTLNFGSTPVGTPVSSDLIIGEAGNADLVLNSSRISGTNANDFRVLTAFPLTLPDNAVYIQAPTVTVQCTPSAEGLRTANLQISSNDGTHNYILQCTGSKESEPPPPPPVYYSLPEPANPLDFGSTLVGTPVAQNILTIGNKGNADLTVKVVSISGINGNDFKMASPNFPLTIASGVYKPITMQCNPAVKGLREATLQLSTNDPNQSFITYPLKCEGEAITNCFPDFTPTERNDKIIGSLGYGYDNQRDIFKPQSCLKGTNTEVGAGWSKLDFTSISDYDELKRHLGIEVNFNVKATFFKMKAETKFALDHRETILSRSLLFKVEVRLPNGQFNQNGLSEFGQDMHNKGNQCFRSACGDQFIFQTERGGSLYMAMKFDFNNAERKKEFFAKMTGEYRVVDMSAEMQKTSTLVKENGKVTVSAYQVGGDSTKLANIFGTDSGLSPFLTCKLTEFEKCQQAMQNAINYAKGDFANSIGNRGHLLGYQGVSYKEMGIPIELEAISPEIIATRKELAYKFESQYSDLLLTRSWLDDFGDELKADEKQYLRDIEQALDINIELLTHAGMWCFSDLTLCLDKKREAFDNLHDYNQDWLYEIHVVPPVIVEESVQRHFQINLYVDNGWNEKCASQDGRICLPDNCQVDFDQTQTNSLGPLGNGGGPGYGINVAYIFRGRSASNTITGKCLSSVITACSEKRYGNHGKYIATHTIYGKCTKIEEEAEFKVPSIP
;
A
#
# COMPACT_ATOMS: atom_id res chain seq x y z
N MET A 1 14.21 20.23 52.92
CA MET A 1 13.78 20.80 54.22
C MET A 1 12.92 22.01 53.94
N SER A 2 11.86 22.24 54.72
CA SER A 2 10.80 23.22 54.45
C SER A 2 10.94 24.50 55.30
N TYR A 3 9.96 25.42 55.15
CA TYR A 3 9.64 26.60 55.99
C TYR A 3 10.36 27.93 55.69
N LYS A 4 9.73 29.11 55.86
CA LYS A 4 8.33 29.62 55.67
C LYS A 4 8.37 31.17 55.78
N TRP A 5 7.36 31.88 55.27
CA TRP A 5 7.20 33.36 55.36
C TRP A 5 6.79 33.88 56.76
N PRO A 6 6.93 35.20 57.05
CA PRO A 6 5.75 36.11 57.21
C PRO A 6 5.95 37.59 56.67
N ILE A 7 4.96 38.30 56.09
CA ILE A 7 3.87 39.17 56.67
C ILE A 7 4.41 40.42 57.44
N LEU A 8 3.95 41.69 57.36
CA LEU A 8 3.17 42.61 56.48
C LEU A 8 2.87 43.92 57.30
N ARG A 9 3.07 45.14 56.73
CA ARG A 9 2.34 46.42 56.99
C ARG A 9 2.41 47.12 58.40
N PRO A 10 1.90 48.38 58.61
CA PRO A 10 1.40 49.44 57.67
C PRO A 10 1.81 50.94 57.94
N LEU A 11 1.60 51.78 56.91
CA LEU A 11 1.13 53.21 56.84
C LEU A 11 1.70 54.37 57.71
N SER A 12 1.98 55.50 57.04
CA SER A 12 1.24 56.79 57.19
C SER A 12 1.51 57.79 56.03
N LEU A 13 0.80 58.92 56.02
CA LEU A 13 0.54 59.88 54.90
C LEU A 13 0.85 61.33 55.36
N LEU A 14 1.00 62.40 54.55
CA LEU A 14 0.95 62.72 53.10
C LEU A 14 1.59 64.12 52.87
N SER A 15 2.05 64.50 51.66
CA SER A 15 1.85 65.86 51.04
C SER A 15 2.79 66.18 49.83
N ASN A 16 2.19 66.44 48.67
CA ASN A 16 2.53 67.34 47.54
C ASN A 16 3.94 67.98 47.45
N SER A 17 4.68 67.93 46.32
CA SER A 17 4.25 68.36 44.97
C SER A 17 5.26 67.99 43.86
N VAL A 18 4.82 67.98 42.60
CA VAL A 18 5.43 67.24 41.47
C VAL A 18 6.71 67.89 40.89
N HIS A 19 7.67 67.07 40.44
CA HIS A 19 9.10 67.42 40.31
C HIS A 19 9.66 67.59 38.88
N ARG A 20 10.84 68.24 38.80
CA ARG A 20 11.65 68.45 37.58
C ARG A 20 12.88 67.50 37.49
N LYS A 21 13.14 67.01 36.27
CA LYS A 21 14.43 66.82 35.54
C LYS A 21 15.75 66.35 36.23
N SER A 22 16.44 65.48 35.48
CA SER A 22 17.92 65.30 35.28
C SER A 22 18.79 64.73 36.42
N LEU A 23 19.91 64.00 36.19
CA LEU A 23 20.37 63.12 35.08
C LEU A 23 21.71 62.45 35.49
N SER A 24 21.74 61.15 35.86
CA SER A 24 22.91 60.23 35.68
C SER A 24 22.68 58.83 36.29
N LEU A 25 23.26 57.81 35.64
CA LEU A 25 23.45 56.38 36.02
C LEU A 25 22.27 55.53 36.54
N PHE A 26 21.93 54.51 35.75
CA PHE A 26 21.38 53.17 36.09
C PHE A 26 20.09 53.01 36.94
N LEU A 27 19.22 52.10 36.46
CA LEU A 27 18.04 51.51 37.11
C LEU A 27 16.80 52.42 37.27
N GLY A 28 15.65 52.02 36.70
CA GLY A 28 14.35 52.71 36.92
C GLY A 28 13.39 52.73 35.73
N VAL A 29 12.82 51.58 35.40
CA VAL A 29 11.93 51.30 34.24
C VAL A 29 10.85 52.36 33.93
N LEU A 30 10.78 52.72 32.66
CA LEU A 30 9.74 53.48 31.95
C LEU A 30 8.31 52.92 32.19
N LEU A 31 7.34 53.76 32.54
CA LEU A 31 5.91 53.41 32.47
C LEU A 31 5.14 54.42 31.60
N MET A 32 4.23 53.92 30.77
CA MET A 32 3.42 54.64 29.76
C MET A 32 4.20 55.30 28.60
N ALA A 33 4.81 54.45 27.78
CA ALA A 33 4.58 54.53 26.34
C ALA A 33 3.69 53.34 25.93
N ILE A 34 2.86 53.53 24.91
CA ILE A 34 1.94 52.51 24.40
C ILE A 34 2.76 51.37 23.79
N PHE A 35 2.90 50.26 24.53
CA PHE A 35 3.01 48.95 23.90
C PHE A 35 1.61 48.35 23.84
N SER A 36 0.93 48.65 22.74
CA SER A 36 0.16 47.59 22.10
C SER A 36 1.15 46.47 21.80
N VAL A 37 1.28 45.51 22.72
CA VAL A 37 1.66 44.16 22.31
C VAL A 37 0.50 43.70 21.44
N ALA A 38 0.60 44.00 20.15
CA ALA A 38 -0.12 43.23 19.16
C ALA A 38 0.27 41.79 19.44
N GLN A 39 -0.68 40.99 19.91
CA GLN A 39 -0.51 39.54 19.92
C GLN A 39 -0.28 39.18 18.46
N ALA A 40 0.99 38.91 18.11
CA ALA A 40 1.32 38.37 16.81
C ALA A 40 0.55 37.05 16.72
N SER A 41 -0.45 37.00 15.85
CA SER A 41 -1.14 35.77 15.52
C SER A 41 -0.08 34.78 15.03
N ASN A 42 0.11 33.67 15.77
CA ASN A 42 1.03 32.62 15.37
C ASN A 42 0.57 32.03 14.03
N SER A 43 1.15 32.54 12.94
CA SER A 43 0.89 32.07 11.57
C SER A 43 1.98 31.09 11.17
N THR A 44 1.96 29.90 11.77
CA THR A 44 2.74 28.76 11.29
C THR A 44 1.96 28.01 10.22
N ARG A 45 2.64 27.56 9.16
CA ARG A 45 2.08 26.66 8.14
C ARG A 45 3.16 25.82 7.46
N LEU A 46 2.74 24.70 6.87
CA LEU A 46 3.58 23.95 5.93
C LEU A 46 3.73 24.74 4.62
N VAL A 47 4.98 24.89 4.16
CA VAL A 47 5.30 25.59 2.88
C VAL A 47 6.06 24.73 1.88
N ASN A 48 6.67 23.65 2.34
CA ASN A 48 7.17 22.57 1.50
C ASN A 48 6.81 21.25 2.19
N ILE A 49 6.40 20.30 1.37
CA ILE A 49 6.11 18.91 1.74
C ILE A 49 6.67 18.02 0.62
N SER A 50 7.41 16.98 1.00
CA SER A 50 8.17 16.16 0.05
C SER A 50 8.32 14.72 0.53
N SER A 51 8.62 13.82 -0.39
CA SER A 51 8.90 12.43 -0.09
C SER A 51 9.90 11.84 -1.09
N ARG A 52 10.97 11.26 -0.57
CA ARG A 52 11.97 10.50 -1.31
C ARG A 52 11.65 9.02 -1.17
N CYS A 53 11.41 8.36 -2.29
CA CYS A 53 11.08 6.94 -2.35
C CYS A 53 11.67 6.31 -3.63
N ILE A 54 11.55 4.98 -3.76
CA ILE A 54 11.80 4.34 -5.06
C ILE A 54 10.58 4.56 -5.96
N VAL A 55 10.83 5.18 -7.11
CA VAL A 55 9.91 5.30 -8.23
C VAL A 55 10.01 4.02 -9.05
N LYS A 56 8.95 3.21 -9.06
CA LYS A 56 8.81 1.98 -9.86
C LYS A 56 7.59 2.06 -10.78
N SER A 57 7.51 1.20 -11.78
CA SER A 57 6.31 1.02 -12.61
C SER A 57 5.16 0.30 -11.86
N GLY A 58 3.93 0.46 -12.35
CA GLY A 58 2.77 -0.31 -11.91
C GLY A 58 2.32 0.01 -10.47
N VAL A 59 2.15 -1.01 -9.62
CA VAL A 59 1.78 -0.79 -8.21
C VAL A 59 2.81 -0.01 -7.41
N GLY A 60 4.07 -0.03 -7.83
CA GLY A 60 5.16 0.72 -7.21
C GLY A 60 5.31 2.16 -7.71
N ASN A 61 4.39 2.66 -8.54
CA ASN A 61 4.30 4.08 -8.86
C ASN A 61 4.26 4.89 -7.55
N THR A 62 5.11 5.91 -7.43
CA THR A 62 5.10 6.81 -6.28
C THR A 62 3.93 7.78 -6.43
N ILE A 63 2.99 7.76 -5.48
CA ILE A 63 1.78 8.59 -5.53
C ILE A 63 1.78 9.52 -4.32
N ALA A 64 1.98 10.82 -4.54
CA ALA A 64 1.79 11.85 -3.52
C ALA A 64 0.36 12.39 -3.59
N GLY A 65 -0.45 12.06 -2.60
CA GLY A 65 -1.66 12.82 -2.26
C GLY A 65 -1.28 14.11 -1.53
N PHE A 66 -1.98 15.20 -1.80
CA PHE A 66 -1.88 16.45 -1.05
C PHE A 66 -3.22 17.19 -0.99
N ILE A 67 -3.40 18.03 0.03
CA ILE A 67 -4.65 18.76 0.26
C ILE A 67 -4.37 20.27 0.40
N ILE A 68 -5.11 21.05 -0.39
CA ILE A 68 -5.19 22.51 -0.31
C ILE A 68 -6.47 22.86 0.43
N GLU A 69 -6.35 23.63 1.51
CA GLU A 69 -7.48 24.17 2.29
C GLU A 69 -7.61 25.67 2.06
N GLY A 70 -8.85 26.18 2.09
CA GLY A 70 -9.16 27.62 1.97
C GLY A 70 -9.60 28.01 0.57
N GLY A 71 -8.89 28.94 -0.06
CA GLY A 71 -9.10 29.35 -1.46
C GLY A 71 -8.19 28.62 -2.44
N SER A 72 -8.18 29.07 -3.71
CA SER A 72 -7.19 28.62 -4.69
C SER A 72 -5.76 29.01 -4.26
N LYS A 73 -4.79 28.16 -4.62
CA LYS A 73 -3.37 28.34 -4.29
C LYS A 73 -2.47 28.10 -5.49
N THR A 74 -1.40 28.88 -5.61
CA THR A 74 -0.31 28.59 -6.55
C THR A 74 0.73 27.69 -5.89
N ILE A 75 0.92 26.50 -6.46
CA ILE A 75 1.91 25.51 -6.02
C ILE A 75 2.86 25.13 -7.15
N MET A 76 4.09 24.78 -6.78
CA MET A 76 5.00 24.05 -7.66
C MET A 76 4.99 22.58 -7.23
N ILE A 77 4.70 21.69 -8.17
CA ILE A 77 4.82 20.24 -7.97
C ILE A 77 6.06 19.79 -8.74
N ARG A 78 6.94 19.02 -8.08
CA ARG A 78 8.22 18.56 -8.65
C ARG A 78 8.38 17.06 -8.44
N GLY A 79 8.62 16.33 -9.52
CA GLY A 79 9.10 14.95 -9.53
C GLY A 79 10.53 14.92 -10.04
N LEU A 80 11.51 14.70 -9.16
CA LEU A 80 12.93 14.62 -9.53
C LEU A 80 13.32 13.15 -9.71
N GLY A 81 13.91 12.87 -10.86
CA GLY A 81 14.59 11.63 -11.19
C GLY A 81 16.11 11.85 -11.22
N ARG A 82 16.67 12.06 -12.41
CA ARG A 82 18.12 12.27 -12.61
C ARG A 82 18.65 13.46 -11.83
N GLY A 83 17.91 14.58 -11.78
CA GLY A 83 18.36 15.79 -11.10
C GLY A 83 18.47 15.68 -9.58
N LEU A 84 17.93 14.61 -8.98
CA LEU A 84 18.17 14.26 -7.57
C LEU A 84 19.59 13.73 -7.32
N GLY A 85 20.29 13.25 -8.35
CA GLY A 85 21.66 12.73 -8.26
C GLY A 85 21.80 11.35 -7.60
N LEU A 86 20.70 10.69 -7.21
CA LEU A 86 20.71 9.37 -6.55
C LEU A 86 20.45 8.20 -7.51
N SER A 87 19.99 8.46 -8.74
CA SER A 87 19.69 7.43 -9.74
C SER A 87 19.87 8.02 -11.15
N PRO A 88 21.08 7.95 -11.74
CA PRO A 88 21.43 8.70 -12.96
C PRO A 88 20.70 8.25 -14.24
N ASN A 89 19.97 7.14 -14.18
CA ASN A 89 19.16 6.59 -15.29
C ASN A 89 17.64 6.74 -15.05
N LEU A 90 17.21 7.37 -13.95
CA LEU A 90 15.80 7.56 -13.63
C LEU A 90 15.27 8.82 -14.33
N ASP A 91 14.71 8.66 -15.53
CA ASP A 91 13.81 9.66 -16.13
C ASP A 91 12.41 9.51 -15.55
N VAL A 92 11.63 10.58 -15.44
CA VAL A 92 10.29 10.54 -14.82
C VAL A 92 9.19 11.21 -15.65
N GLU A 93 7.97 10.68 -15.50
CA GLU A 93 6.72 11.33 -15.91
C GLU A 93 5.87 11.57 -14.67
N MET A 94 5.19 12.71 -14.59
CA MET A 94 4.26 13.04 -13.52
C MET A 94 2.87 13.38 -14.06
N ASP A 95 1.86 12.64 -13.59
CA ASP A 95 0.44 12.93 -13.82
C ASP A 95 -0.16 13.57 -12.56
N VAL A 96 -0.90 14.67 -12.70
CA VAL A 96 -1.65 15.32 -11.62
C VAL A 96 -3.15 15.16 -11.88
N SER A 97 -3.91 14.80 -10.85
CA SER A 97 -5.37 14.60 -10.93
C SER A 97 -6.08 15.00 -9.64
N LYS A 98 -7.39 15.28 -9.71
CA LYS A 98 -8.23 15.48 -8.52
C LYS A 98 -8.59 14.15 -7.87
N PHE A 99 -8.69 14.13 -6.54
CA PHE A 99 -9.13 12.99 -5.76
C PHE A 99 -10.51 13.28 -5.11
N PRO A 100 -11.47 12.32 -5.08
CA PRO A 100 -11.39 10.95 -5.60
C PRO A 100 -11.81 10.81 -7.08
N SER A 101 -12.21 11.90 -7.75
CA SER A 101 -12.80 11.83 -9.10
C SER A 101 -11.88 11.30 -10.21
N SER A 102 -10.56 11.28 -9.99
CA SER A 102 -9.55 10.97 -11.00
C SER A 102 -9.62 11.87 -12.25
N GLU A 103 -10.18 13.08 -12.10
CA GLU A 103 -10.19 14.09 -13.15
C GLU A 103 -8.76 14.56 -13.41
N PHE A 104 -8.29 14.38 -14.65
CA PHE A 104 -6.95 14.79 -15.08
C PHE A 104 -6.80 16.31 -15.00
N VAL A 105 -5.68 16.77 -14.42
CA VAL A 105 -5.35 18.19 -14.27
C VAL A 105 -4.21 18.58 -15.20
N ALA A 106 -3.08 17.88 -15.14
CA ALA A 106 -1.88 18.18 -15.92
C ALA A 106 -0.93 16.98 -15.99
N ARG A 107 -0.04 16.98 -16.98
CA ARG A 107 1.08 16.05 -17.13
C ARG A 107 2.35 16.82 -17.45
N ASN A 108 3.48 16.39 -16.91
CA ASN A 108 4.79 16.84 -17.36
C ASN A 108 5.85 15.72 -17.21
N ASP A 109 6.81 15.70 -18.13
CA ASP A 109 7.95 14.80 -18.18
C ASP A 109 9.27 15.52 -18.53
N ASN A 110 9.22 16.86 -18.55
CA ASN A 110 10.33 17.78 -18.74
C ASN A 110 9.88 19.18 -18.28
N TRP A 111 10.37 19.65 -17.14
CA TRP A 111 9.91 20.91 -16.56
C TRP A 111 10.15 22.15 -17.45
N GLN A 112 11.10 22.09 -18.39
CA GLN A 112 11.43 23.20 -19.29
C GLN A 112 10.43 23.34 -20.45
N THR A 113 9.62 22.31 -20.72
CA THR A 113 8.57 22.35 -21.75
C THR A 113 7.20 22.79 -21.21
N ASP A 114 7.08 23.00 -19.89
CA ASP A 114 5.86 23.53 -19.29
C ASP A 114 5.58 24.98 -19.73
N ILE A 115 4.31 25.30 -19.98
CA ILE A 115 3.89 26.61 -20.48
C ILE A 115 4.19 27.76 -19.49
N ARG A 116 4.38 27.45 -18.20
CA ARG A 116 4.73 28.38 -17.13
C ARG A 116 6.16 28.18 -16.61
N ALA A 117 7.01 27.43 -17.31
CA ALA A 117 8.40 27.16 -16.89
C ALA A 117 9.20 28.44 -16.59
N ALA A 118 8.94 29.52 -17.34
CA ALA A 118 9.58 30.83 -17.14
C ALA A 118 9.12 31.58 -15.88
N GLU A 119 7.99 31.20 -15.27
CA GLU A 119 7.50 31.76 -14.00
C GLU A 119 8.11 31.06 -12.77
N ILE A 120 8.76 29.90 -12.94
CA ILE A 120 9.32 29.11 -11.84
C ILE A 120 10.48 29.88 -11.18
N PRO A 121 10.42 30.19 -9.87
CA PRO A 121 11.50 30.85 -9.16
C PRO A 121 12.81 30.07 -9.24
N SER A 122 13.95 30.76 -9.41
CA SER A 122 15.27 30.14 -9.61
C SER A 122 15.70 29.14 -8.53
N HIS A 123 15.17 29.24 -7.32
CA HIS A 123 15.44 28.30 -6.21
C HIS A 123 14.53 27.06 -6.20
N LEU A 124 13.53 26.98 -7.10
CA LEU A 124 12.63 25.84 -7.30
C LEU A 124 12.79 25.16 -8.67
N GLN A 125 13.56 25.76 -9.58
CA GLN A 125 13.94 25.15 -10.87
C GLN A 125 14.68 23.81 -10.64
N LEU A 126 14.42 22.83 -11.51
CA LEU A 126 14.91 21.47 -11.33
C LEU A 126 16.28 21.29 -12.04
N PRO A 127 17.21 20.47 -11.51
CA PRO A 127 18.58 20.41 -12.03
C PRO A 127 18.71 19.73 -13.40
N ASP A 128 17.84 18.77 -13.72
CA ASP A 128 17.83 18.06 -15.00
C ASP A 128 16.56 18.42 -15.80
N ALA A 129 16.66 18.41 -17.12
CA ALA A 129 15.52 18.63 -18.01
C ALA A 129 14.59 17.41 -18.10
N THR A 130 15.03 16.19 -17.71
CA THR A 130 14.14 15.01 -17.68
C THR A 130 13.41 14.82 -16.35
N ASP A 131 13.57 15.75 -15.42
CA ASP A 131 12.73 15.87 -14.23
C ASP A 131 11.38 16.53 -14.58
N ALA A 132 10.31 16.11 -13.90
CA ALA A 132 8.96 16.61 -14.11
C ALA A 132 8.65 17.80 -13.19
N GLY A 133 8.16 18.91 -13.74
CA GLY A 133 7.81 20.12 -12.99
C GLY A 133 6.53 20.78 -13.50
N LEU A 134 5.63 21.16 -12.60
CA LEU A 134 4.34 21.78 -12.90
C LEU A 134 4.05 22.95 -11.95
N LEU A 135 3.88 24.16 -12.49
CA LEU A 135 3.46 25.34 -11.73
C LEU A 135 1.94 25.56 -11.89
N LEU A 136 1.16 25.09 -10.92
CA LEU A 136 -0.29 25.03 -11.01
C LEU A 136 -0.96 26.00 -10.04
N THR A 137 -2.05 26.62 -10.46
CA THR A 137 -2.96 27.35 -9.57
C THR A 137 -4.22 26.53 -9.39
N LEU A 138 -4.37 25.85 -8.26
CA LEU A 138 -5.41 24.86 -8.00
C LEU A 138 -6.42 25.36 -6.96
N PRO A 139 -7.73 25.13 -7.12
CA PRO A 139 -8.72 25.39 -6.08
C PRO A 139 -8.53 24.46 -4.87
N ALA A 140 -9.10 24.83 -3.72
CA ALA A 140 -9.11 23.98 -2.54
C ALA A 140 -9.73 22.59 -2.83
N GLY A 141 -9.15 21.55 -2.25
CA GLY A 141 -9.47 20.16 -2.55
C GLY A 141 -8.28 19.21 -2.36
N ALA A 142 -8.54 17.92 -2.59
CA ALA A 142 -7.54 16.86 -2.56
C ALA A 142 -7.07 16.51 -3.99
N TYR A 143 -5.76 16.29 -4.14
CA TYR A 143 -5.12 16.02 -5.42
C TYR A 143 -4.12 14.87 -5.26
N THR A 144 -3.83 14.18 -6.37
CA THR A 144 -2.77 13.18 -6.47
C THR A 144 -1.78 13.57 -7.56
N ALA A 145 -0.49 13.44 -7.26
CA ALA A 145 0.62 13.48 -8.21
C ALA A 145 1.25 12.09 -8.30
N VAL A 146 1.11 11.43 -9.45
CA VAL A 146 1.63 10.09 -9.72
C VAL A 146 2.93 10.23 -10.49
N VAL A 147 4.06 9.99 -9.82
CA VAL A 147 5.41 9.98 -10.42
C VAL A 147 5.76 8.55 -10.84
N LYS A 148 6.12 8.41 -12.13
CA LYS A 148 6.37 7.14 -12.82
C LYS A 148 7.76 7.18 -13.47
N PRO A 149 8.48 6.04 -13.57
CA PRO A 149 9.74 5.99 -14.28
C PRO A 149 9.50 5.91 -15.80
N LYS A 150 10.25 6.69 -16.58
CA LYS A 150 10.33 6.58 -18.04
C LYS A 150 11.49 5.66 -18.45
N GLY A 151 11.37 4.39 -18.10
CA GLY A 151 12.41 3.37 -18.35
C GLY A 151 12.88 2.72 -17.05
N ALA A 152 14.06 3.12 -16.56
CA ALA A 152 14.65 2.52 -15.37
C ALA A 152 13.98 3.00 -14.07
N ASN A 153 13.75 2.06 -13.14
CA ASN A 153 13.34 2.37 -11.77
C ASN A 153 14.52 2.99 -10.98
N GLY A 154 14.24 3.79 -9.95
CA GLY A 154 15.30 4.39 -9.12
C GLY A 154 14.77 5.16 -7.91
N ILE A 155 15.67 5.75 -7.12
CA ILE A 155 15.30 6.65 -6.02
C ILE A 155 15.00 8.03 -6.61
N GLY A 156 13.75 8.47 -6.46
CA GLY A 156 13.28 9.80 -6.86
C GLY A 156 12.72 10.61 -5.68
N LEU A 157 12.37 11.86 -5.93
CA LEU A 157 11.73 12.77 -4.98
C LEU A 157 10.45 13.33 -5.59
N VAL A 158 9.34 13.25 -4.87
CA VAL A 158 8.14 14.04 -5.17
C VAL A 158 7.99 15.15 -4.12
N SER A 159 7.67 16.36 -4.54
CA SER A 159 7.46 17.51 -3.63
C SER A 159 6.40 18.48 -4.13
N VAL A 160 5.76 19.15 -3.16
CA VAL A 160 4.80 20.23 -3.37
C VAL A 160 5.25 21.42 -2.54
N ASP A 161 5.44 22.56 -3.20
CA ASP A 161 5.88 23.82 -2.62
C ASP A 161 4.75 24.86 -2.72
N ASP A 162 4.52 25.62 -1.65
CA ASP A 162 3.60 26.76 -1.61
C ASP A 162 4.33 28.04 -2.04
N LEU A 163 3.85 28.70 -3.09
CA LEU A 163 4.44 29.94 -3.62
C LEU A 163 3.66 31.20 -3.21
N ASP A 164 2.49 31.07 -2.58
CA ASP A 164 1.67 32.23 -2.21
C ASP A 164 2.19 32.97 -0.97
N ASP A 165 1.76 34.22 -0.80
CA ASP A 165 2.09 35.07 0.35
C ASP A 165 1.86 34.36 1.71
N PRO A 166 2.78 34.47 2.68
CA PRO A 166 2.60 34.05 4.08
C PRO A 166 1.29 34.48 4.76
N GLN A 167 0.62 35.53 4.28
CA GLN A 167 -0.68 36.03 4.75
C GLN A 167 -1.90 35.41 4.03
N SER A 168 -1.69 34.56 3.01
CA SER A 168 -2.78 33.86 2.33
C SER A 168 -3.54 32.94 3.30
N THR A 169 -4.87 33.00 3.25
CA THR A 169 -5.76 32.07 3.97
C THR A 169 -5.82 30.69 3.33
N SER A 170 -5.33 30.54 2.09
CA SER A 170 -5.14 29.23 1.46
C SER A 170 -3.81 28.61 1.89
N ARG A 171 -3.81 27.33 2.27
CA ARG A 171 -2.64 26.63 2.85
C ARG A 171 -2.58 25.16 2.44
N LEU A 172 -1.37 24.61 2.40
CA LEU A 172 -1.15 23.17 2.36
C LEU A 172 -1.31 22.59 3.77
N ILE A 173 -2.15 21.56 3.91
CA ILE A 173 -2.42 20.91 5.22
C ILE A 173 -1.96 19.45 5.29
N ASN A 174 -1.76 18.79 4.14
CA ASN A 174 -1.38 17.38 4.08
C ASN A 174 -0.42 17.12 2.91
N ILE A 175 0.54 16.21 3.13
CA ILE A 175 1.04 15.28 2.11
C ILE A 175 0.82 13.83 2.59
N SER A 176 0.61 12.92 1.65
CA SER A 176 0.59 11.48 1.86
C SER A 176 1.21 10.77 0.65
N THR A 177 2.40 10.20 0.81
CA THR A 177 3.12 9.54 -0.29
C THR A 177 3.05 8.03 -0.14
N ARG A 178 2.32 7.38 -1.05
CA ARG A 178 2.28 5.92 -1.22
C ARG A 178 3.45 5.48 -2.10
N CYS A 179 4.36 4.68 -1.55
CA CYS A 179 5.58 4.28 -2.26
C CYS A 179 6.20 2.98 -1.69
N SER A 180 7.25 2.47 -2.36
CA SER A 180 8.01 1.31 -1.88
C SER A 180 8.91 1.70 -0.69
N VAL A 181 8.69 1.06 0.46
CA VAL A 181 9.48 1.20 1.69
C VAL A 181 10.47 0.02 1.74
N GLU A 182 11.75 0.29 1.49
CA GLU A 182 12.84 -0.70 1.47
C GLU A 182 13.87 -0.46 2.58
N LYS A 183 14.85 -1.36 2.71
CA LYS A 183 15.92 -1.32 3.74
C LYS A 183 17.11 -0.46 3.28
N SER A 184 18.01 -0.13 4.22
CA SER A 184 19.28 0.56 3.98
C SER A 184 19.14 2.00 3.42
N ASP A 185 19.80 2.34 2.32
CA ASP A 185 19.79 3.62 1.63
C ASP A 185 18.43 3.95 0.98
N LYS A 186 17.60 2.92 0.79
CA LYS A 186 16.29 2.94 0.14
C LYS A 186 15.09 3.10 1.08
N ASN A 187 15.33 3.43 2.34
CA ASN A 187 14.26 3.84 3.27
C ASN A 187 13.42 4.97 2.64
N ALA A 188 12.10 4.96 2.88
CA ALA A 188 11.26 6.09 2.50
C ALA A 188 11.55 7.28 3.42
N ILE A 189 11.63 8.49 2.88
CA ILE A 189 11.94 9.70 3.66
C ILE A 189 10.94 10.79 3.32
N ALA A 190 10.12 11.21 4.28
CA ALA A 190 9.31 12.42 4.15
C ALA A 190 10.09 13.64 4.65
N GLY A 191 10.11 14.71 3.86
CA GLY A 191 10.71 16.00 4.24
C GLY A 191 9.65 17.08 4.26
N PHE A 192 9.69 17.99 5.23
CA PHE A 192 8.75 19.12 5.27
C PHE A 192 9.37 20.36 5.91
N ILE A 193 8.84 21.53 5.55
CA ILE A 193 9.27 22.82 6.06
C ILE A 193 8.07 23.56 6.68
N ILE A 194 8.18 23.88 7.96
CA ILE A 194 7.26 24.76 8.69
C ILE A 194 7.84 26.18 8.64
N LYS A 195 7.03 27.14 8.18
CA LYS A 195 7.38 28.58 8.14
C LYS A 195 6.39 29.36 8.98
N GLY A 196 6.84 30.43 9.63
CA GLY A 196 6.02 31.26 10.51
C GLY A 196 6.71 31.57 11.84
N THR A 197 5.91 32.02 12.81
CA THR A 197 6.34 32.28 14.19
C THR A 197 5.53 31.43 15.16
N GLY A 198 6.20 30.67 16.02
CA GLY A 198 5.58 29.73 16.95
C GLY A 198 5.89 28.26 16.61
N THR A 199 5.07 27.36 17.14
CA THR A 199 5.06 25.92 16.83
C THR A 199 3.84 25.57 15.99
N GLN A 200 3.99 24.53 15.16
CA GLN A 200 2.94 23.89 14.38
C GLN A 200 2.74 22.49 14.95
N SER A 201 1.52 22.15 15.35
CA SER A 201 1.16 20.76 15.67
C SER A 201 1.15 19.94 14.37
N VAL A 202 1.88 18.83 14.34
CA VAL A 202 2.01 17.95 13.17
C VAL A 202 1.78 16.51 13.58
N LEU A 203 0.88 15.82 12.86
CA LEU A 203 0.79 14.36 12.88
C LEU A 203 1.55 13.78 11.69
N ILE A 204 2.63 13.06 11.98
CA ILE A 204 3.38 12.28 11.01
C ILE A 204 2.97 10.81 11.17
N GLY A 205 2.57 10.15 10.08
CA GLY A 205 2.16 8.75 10.07
C GLY A 205 2.92 7.95 9.02
N ALA A 206 3.23 6.70 9.32
CA ALA A 206 3.79 5.74 8.41
C ALA A 206 2.92 4.48 8.44
N LEU A 207 2.07 4.32 7.42
CA LEU A 207 1.18 3.19 7.30
C LEU A 207 1.87 2.07 6.52
N GLY A 208 1.94 0.89 7.11
CA GLY A 208 2.36 -0.35 6.48
C GLY A 208 1.16 -1.30 6.39
N LYS A 209 0.92 -2.09 7.43
CA LYS A 209 -0.23 -3.00 7.54
C LYS A 209 -1.56 -2.28 7.39
N GLY A 210 -1.73 -1.12 8.05
CA GLY A 210 -2.97 -0.34 8.00
C GLY A 210 -3.32 0.26 6.63
N LEU A 211 -2.39 0.20 5.67
CA LEU A 211 -2.66 0.56 4.27
C LEU A 211 -3.35 -0.57 3.48
N GLY A 212 -3.27 -1.82 3.94
CA GLY A 212 -3.86 -2.99 3.27
C GLY A 212 -3.19 -3.43 1.96
N LEU A 213 -2.04 -2.85 1.60
CA LEU A 213 -1.29 -3.17 0.36
C LEU A 213 -0.06 -4.04 0.59
N SER A 214 0.39 -4.22 1.82
CA SER A 214 1.52 -5.08 2.19
C SER A 214 1.33 -5.56 3.63
N LEU A 215 0.69 -6.73 3.79
CA LEU A 215 0.20 -7.25 5.07
C LEU A 215 1.29 -7.58 6.10
N ASN A 216 2.56 -7.63 5.67
CA ASN A 216 3.73 -7.92 6.50
C ASN A 216 4.67 -6.70 6.67
N LEU A 217 4.28 -5.52 6.17
CA LEU A 217 5.06 -4.30 6.30
C LEU A 217 4.82 -3.66 7.68
N ASP A 218 5.59 -4.06 8.68
CA ASP A 218 5.72 -3.30 9.93
C ASP A 218 6.66 -2.09 9.74
N THR A 219 6.30 -0.94 10.29
CA THR A 219 7.03 0.32 10.07
C THR A 219 7.65 0.88 11.35
N GLN A 220 8.85 1.44 11.22
CA GLN A 220 9.49 2.28 12.23
C GLN A 220 9.81 3.64 11.62
N MET A 221 9.59 4.69 12.39
CA MET A 221 9.81 6.07 11.97
C MET A 221 10.75 6.80 12.94
N ALA A 222 11.68 7.56 12.40
CA ALA A 222 12.56 8.46 13.15
C ALA A 222 12.51 9.87 12.55
N LEU A 223 12.17 10.87 13.37
CA LEU A 223 12.13 12.28 12.98
C LEU A 223 13.41 12.99 13.40
N SER A 224 14.09 13.63 12.46
CA SER A 224 15.26 14.48 12.71
C SER A 224 15.06 15.90 12.18
N LYS A 225 15.78 16.86 12.76
CA LYS A 225 15.87 18.24 12.28
C LYS A 225 16.89 18.35 11.14
N TYR A 226 16.56 19.09 10.09
CA TYR A 226 17.46 19.32 8.94
C TYR A 226 18.08 20.72 8.98
N PRO A 227 19.37 20.91 8.63
CA PRO A 227 20.35 19.91 8.20
C PRO A 227 21.16 19.28 9.35
N SER A 228 20.87 19.58 10.63
CA SER A 228 21.70 19.14 11.77
C SER A 228 21.71 17.62 11.98
N GLY A 229 20.69 16.89 11.52
CA GLY A 229 20.54 15.45 11.73
C GLY A 229 20.10 15.06 13.14
N GLU A 230 19.93 16.04 14.03
CA GLU A 230 19.50 15.87 15.42
C GLU A 230 18.18 15.08 15.49
N LEU A 231 18.23 13.89 16.08
CA LEU A 231 17.06 13.04 16.32
C LEU A 231 16.15 13.71 17.36
N MET A 232 14.89 13.92 17.01
CA MET A 232 13.88 14.52 17.87
C MET A 232 13.03 13.46 18.57
N GLU A 233 12.49 12.51 17.79
CA GLU A 233 11.65 11.44 18.31
C GLU A 233 11.65 10.25 17.33
N SER A 234 11.39 9.05 17.85
CA SER A 234 11.23 7.84 17.05
C SER A 234 10.12 6.97 17.62
N ASN A 235 9.38 6.29 16.75
CA ASN A 235 8.29 5.41 17.17
C ASN A 235 8.06 4.27 16.15
N GLU A 236 7.45 3.20 16.63
CA GLU A 236 7.08 1.97 15.90
C GLU A 236 5.60 1.62 16.05
N SER A 237 4.83 2.36 16.86
CA SER A 237 3.39 2.14 17.04
C SER A 237 2.74 3.43 17.52
N TRP A 238 1.86 4.02 16.71
CA TRP A 238 1.21 5.30 17.00
C TRP A 238 0.49 5.29 18.36
N GLN A 239 -0.08 4.15 18.77
CA GLN A 239 -0.75 3.99 20.07
C GLN A 239 0.20 4.08 21.27
N ARG A 240 1.49 3.76 21.08
CA ARG A 240 2.53 3.90 22.12
C ARG A 240 3.07 5.33 22.24
N HIS A 241 2.66 6.24 21.36
CA HIS A 241 3.09 7.64 21.42
C HIS A 241 2.45 8.36 22.62
N ARG A 242 3.23 9.16 23.34
CA ARG A 242 2.77 9.92 24.52
C ARG A 242 1.54 10.81 24.29
N ASN A 243 1.37 11.31 23.08
CA ASN A 243 0.23 12.15 22.67
C ASN A 243 -0.83 11.36 21.86
N ALA A 244 -0.83 10.03 21.87
CA ALA A 244 -1.75 9.22 21.04
C ALA A 244 -3.23 9.55 21.29
N SER A 245 -3.61 9.83 22.54
CA SER A 245 -4.97 10.24 22.93
C SER A 245 -5.39 11.62 22.42
N GLN A 246 -4.45 12.43 21.94
CA GLN A 246 -4.70 13.75 21.35
C GLN A 246 -4.88 13.68 19.83
N ILE A 247 -4.65 12.52 19.21
CA ILE A 247 -4.87 12.33 17.76
C ILE A 247 -6.38 12.29 17.50
N PRO A 248 -6.94 13.23 16.70
CA PRO A 248 -8.36 13.23 16.37
C PRO A 248 -8.79 11.90 15.77
N THR A 249 -9.97 11.39 16.12
CA THR A 249 -10.42 10.04 15.71
C THR A 249 -10.39 9.81 14.19
N HIS A 250 -10.62 10.86 13.38
CA HIS A 250 -10.57 10.81 11.92
C HIS A 250 -9.15 10.83 11.31
N LEU A 251 -8.11 10.99 12.14
CA LEU A 251 -6.68 10.93 11.78
C LEU A 251 -5.93 9.78 12.48
N GLN A 252 -6.63 8.95 13.25
CA GLN A 252 -6.02 7.76 13.85
C GLN A 252 -5.64 6.76 12.76
N LEU A 253 -4.46 6.13 12.88
CA LEU A 253 -3.96 5.21 11.87
C LEU A 253 -4.69 3.86 11.99
N PRO A 254 -5.04 3.18 10.87
CA PRO A 254 -5.92 2.01 10.91
C PRO A 254 -5.37 0.82 11.70
N ASP A 255 -4.06 0.59 11.66
CA ASP A 255 -3.41 -0.52 12.37
C ASP A 255 -2.63 -0.02 13.61
N PRO A 256 -2.77 -0.65 14.79
CA PRO A 256 -1.98 -0.33 15.99
C PRO A 256 -0.46 -0.38 15.82
N SER A 257 0.04 -1.19 14.88
CA SER A 257 1.47 -1.40 14.59
C SER A 257 2.06 -0.42 13.56
N ASP A 258 1.25 0.48 12.99
CA ASP A 258 1.76 1.55 12.15
C ASP A 258 2.46 2.63 13.00
N ALA A 259 3.62 3.14 12.56
CA ALA A 259 4.34 4.17 13.29
C ALA A 259 3.66 5.55 13.15
N GLY A 260 3.50 6.28 14.26
CA GLY A 260 2.93 7.62 14.27
C GLY A 260 3.52 8.54 15.34
N LEU A 261 3.62 9.84 15.03
CA LEU A 261 4.18 10.88 15.89
C LEU A 261 3.26 12.12 15.85
N LEU A 262 2.80 12.60 17.00
CA LEU A 262 2.02 13.84 17.12
C LEU A 262 2.82 14.87 17.94
N LEU A 263 3.39 15.87 17.26
CA LEU A 263 4.42 16.75 17.83
C LEU A 263 4.15 18.23 17.52
N ASP A 264 4.46 19.09 18.49
CA ASP A 264 4.53 20.54 18.29
C ASP A 264 5.94 20.93 17.84
N LEU A 265 6.09 21.22 16.55
CA LEU A 265 7.37 21.50 15.92
C LEU A 265 7.51 23.01 15.64
N PRO A 266 8.61 23.67 16.06
CA PRO A 266 8.85 25.08 15.71
C PRO A 266 9.06 25.26 14.20
N ALA A 267 9.09 26.51 13.73
CA ALA A 267 9.48 26.80 12.36
C ALA A 267 10.89 26.25 12.05
N GLY A 268 11.02 25.53 10.93
CA GLY A 268 12.23 24.76 10.58
C GLY A 268 11.98 23.74 9.48
N ALA A 269 13.06 23.08 9.05
CA ALA A 269 13.04 21.96 8.11
C ALA A 269 13.24 20.64 8.87
N TYR A 270 12.48 19.62 8.49
CA TYR A 270 12.39 18.34 9.19
C TYR A 270 12.41 17.16 8.23
N THR A 271 12.87 16.02 8.71
CA THR A 271 13.04 14.80 7.93
C THR A 271 12.60 13.59 8.75
N ALA A 272 11.53 12.93 8.33
CA ALA A 272 11.04 11.67 8.88
C ALA A 272 11.54 10.51 8.00
N VAL A 273 12.40 9.65 8.56
CA VAL A 273 12.89 8.44 7.91
C VAL A 273 12.02 7.26 8.35
N VAL A 274 11.38 6.61 7.37
CA VAL A 274 10.51 5.44 7.57
C VAL A 274 11.23 4.21 7.05
N LYS A 275 11.33 3.18 7.91
CA LYS A 275 12.03 1.93 7.64
C LYS A 275 11.10 0.73 7.89
N PRO A 276 11.26 -0.37 7.14
CA PRO A 276 10.58 -1.62 7.47
C PRO A 276 11.31 -2.32 8.61
N THR A 277 10.58 -2.76 9.65
CA THR A 277 11.12 -3.62 10.72
C THR A 277 11.02 -5.11 10.38
N GLY A 278 10.09 -5.48 9.50
CA GLY A 278 9.90 -6.84 8.95
C GLY A 278 10.23 -6.92 7.46
N GLU A 279 9.22 -7.21 6.65
CA GLU A 279 9.33 -7.26 5.19
C GLU A 279 9.35 -5.86 4.54
N ILE A 280 9.88 -5.78 3.32
CA ILE A 280 9.75 -4.58 2.47
C ILE A 280 8.36 -4.58 1.81
N GLY A 281 7.82 -3.42 1.48
CA GLY A 281 6.49 -3.37 0.87
C GLY A 281 6.07 -2.00 0.35
N ILE A 282 4.82 -1.89 -0.08
CA ILE A 282 4.18 -0.61 -0.39
C ILE A 282 3.58 -0.05 0.90
N GLY A 283 4.15 1.04 1.39
CA GLY A 283 3.64 1.81 2.52
C GLY A 283 3.17 3.19 2.10
N LEU A 284 2.67 3.97 3.07
CA LEU A 284 2.27 5.36 2.89
C LEU A 284 2.84 6.20 4.03
N VAL A 285 3.64 7.21 3.70
CA VAL A 285 4.14 8.19 4.68
C VAL A 285 3.36 9.50 4.54
N ALA A 286 2.81 10.02 5.64
CA ALA A 286 1.98 11.21 5.67
C ALA A 286 2.49 12.25 6.67
N VAL A 287 2.31 13.53 6.32
CA VAL A 287 2.55 14.68 7.20
C VAL A 287 1.29 15.54 7.18
N ASN A 288 0.62 15.68 8.31
CA ASN A 288 -0.60 16.46 8.49
C ASN A 288 -0.34 17.63 9.43
N ALA A 289 -0.61 18.86 8.98
CA ALA A 289 -0.70 20.01 9.87
C ALA A 289 -2.02 19.93 10.65
N ILE A 290 -1.93 19.76 11.98
CA ILE A 290 -3.07 19.95 12.87
C ILE A 290 -3.10 21.42 13.25
N SER A 291 -4.23 22.10 13.06
CA SER A 291 -4.36 23.51 13.41
C SER A 291 -4.13 23.71 14.91
N SER A 292 -2.97 24.28 15.26
CA SER A 292 -2.58 24.60 16.63
C SER A 292 -3.35 25.83 17.13
N GLY A 293 -4.66 25.66 17.31
CA GLY A 293 -5.32 26.39 18.36
C GLY A 293 -4.69 25.94 19.67
N SER A 294 -4.10 26.87 20.43
CA SER A 294 -4.10 26.68 21.88
C SER A 294 -5.52 26.26 22.28
N PRO A 295 -5.73 25.28 23.20
CA PRO A 295 -7.05 25.15 23.79
C PRO A 295 -7.44 26.55 24.25
N PRO A 296 -8.60 27.10 23.81
CA PRO A 296 -9.04 28.41 24.29
C PRO A 296 -8.95 28.42 25.82
N PRO A 297 -8.62 29.56 26.47
CA PRO A 297 -8.73 29.63 27.92
C PRO A 297 -10.08 29.02 28.31
N SER A 298 -10.10 28.04 29.22
CA SER A 298 -11.27 27.18 29.46
C SER A 298 -12.49 28.04 29.82
N THR A 299 -13.26 28.38 28.81
CA THR A 299 -14.34 29.36 28.88
C THR A 299 -15.63 28.58 28.70
N PRO A 300 -16.37 28.31 29.79
CA PRO A 300 -17.73 27.84 29.65
C PRO A 300 -18.49 28.94 28.91
N LYS A 301 -19.29 28.58 27.93
CA LYS A 301 -20.08 29.55 27.16
C LYS A 301 -21.52 29.09 27.11
N TYR A 302 -22.35 29.86 27.79
CA TYR A 302 -23.77 29.62 27.87
C TYR A 302 -24.44 29.92 26.52
N SER A 303 -25.07 28.89 25.97
CA SER A 303 -26.00 29.01 24.85
C SER A 303 -27.39 28.54 25.30
N SER A 304 -28.43 29.06 24.66
CA SER A 304 -29.80 28.66 24.94
C SER A 304 -30.71 28.76 23.72
N THR A 305 -31.73 27.90 23.68
CA THR A 305 -32.87 28.03 22.76
C THR A 305 -34.16 28.07 23.57
N PRO A 306 -34.96 29.16 23.49
CA PRO A 306 -34.64 30.44 22.83
C PRO A 306 -33.50 31.21 23.56
N ALA A 307 -32.82 32.10 22.82
CA ALA A 307 -31.60 32.76 23.28
C ALA A 307 -31.78 33.72 24.47
N SER A 308 -30.72 33.97 25.24
CA SER A 308 -30.69 34.96 26.34
C SER A 308 -31.18 36.34 25.87
N GLY A 309 -32.08 36.95 26.64
CA GLY A 309 -32.80 38.19 26.31
C GLY A 309 -34.14 38.00 25.61
N SER A 310 -34.49 36.78 25.18
CA SER A 310 -35.76 36.49 24.50
C SER A 310 -36.96 36.36 25.45
N THR A 311 -38.15 36.22 24.85
CA THR A 311 -39.39 35.90 25.56
C THR A 311 -39.67 34.40 25.50
N LEU A 312 -39.75 33.75 26.66
CA LEU A 312 -40.26 32.39 26.80
C LEU A 312 -41.79 32.46 26.96
N ASN A 313 -42.49 32.20 25.87
CA ASN A 313 -43.95 32.26 25.80
C ASN A 313 -44.55 30.86 25.97
N PHE A 314 -45.31 30.64 27.04
CA PHE A 314 -45.98 29.37 27.35
C PHE A 314 -47.35 29.23 26.69
N GLY A 315 -47.80 30.24 25.93
CA GLY A 315 -49.10 30.26 25.28
C GLY A 315 -50.25 30.64 26.23
N SER A 316 -51.47 30.19 25.90
CA SER A 316 -52.67 30.39 26.71
C SER A 316 -53.08 29.10 27.39
N THR A 317 -53.46 29.18 28.66
CA THR A 317 -53.95 28.04 29.47
C THR A 317 -55.07 28.53 30.41
N PRO A 318 -56.06 27.70 30.80
CA PRO A 318 -57.05 28.09 31.78
C PRO A 318 -56.43 28.58 33.10
N VAL A 319 -57.10 29.53 33.76
CA VAL A 319 -56.68 30.03 35.08
C VAL A 319 -56.46 28.87 36.05
N GLY A 320 -55.32 28.87 36.74
CA GLY A 320 -54.93 27.82 37.69
C GLY A 320 -54.41 26.52 37.05
N THR A 321 -54.44 26.36 35.73
CA THR A 321 -53.87 25.18 35.05
C THR A 321 -52.40 25.41 34.70
N PRO A 322 -51.46 24.56 35.18
CA PRO A 322 -50.04 24.71 34.89
C PRO A 322 -49.72 24.39 33.43
N VAL A 323 -48.87 25.22 32.81
CA VAL A 323 -48.25 24.98 31.51
C VAL A 323 -46.74 25.14 31.65
N SER A 324 -45.98 24.19 31.11
CA SER A 324 -44.51 24.20 31.17
C SER A 324 -43.90 24.47 29.79
N SER A 325 -42.71 25.06 29.78
CA SER A 325 -41.86 25.22 28.60
C SER A 325 -40.41 25.03 29.00
N ASP A 326 -39.65 24.36 28.14
CA ASP A 326 -38.24 24.09 28.36
C ASP A 326 -37.37 25.14 27.70
N LEU A 327 -36.38 25.60 28.45
CA LEU A 327 -35.24 26.32 27.91
C LEU A 327 -34.14 25.29 27.62
N ILE A 328 -33.86 25.01 26.34
CA ILE A 328 -32.77 24.08 25.97
C ILE A 328 -31.46 24.81 26.22
N ILE A 329 -30.56 24.21 27.02
CA ILE A 329 -29.25 24.77 27.34
C ILE A 329 -28.20 24.11 26.44
N GLY A 330 -27.24 24.90 25.95
CA GLY A 330 -26.04 24.41 25.30
C GLY A 330 -24.79 24.91 26.02
N GLU A 331 -23.79 24.03 26.13
CA GLU A 331 -22.39 24.43 26.25
C GLU A 331 -21.93 24.75 24.81
N ALA A 332 -21.38 25.95 24.60
CA ALA A 332 -20.90 26.42 23.29
C ALA A 332 -19.46 26.98 23.36
N GLY A 333 -18.74 26.58 24.40
CA GLY A 333 -17.40 26.99 24.76
C GLY A 333 -16.47 25.79 24.67
N ASN A 334 -15.68 25.58 25.73
CA ASN A 334 -14.71 24.48 25.82
C ASN A 334 -14.39 24.10 27.29
N ALA A 335 -15.38 24.22 28.18
CA ALA A 335 -15.25 23.93 29.59
C ALA A 335 -16.63 23.70 30.24
N ASP A 336 -16.68 22.95 31.33
CA ASP A 336 -17.92 22.65 32.06
C ASP A 336 -18.73 23.91 32.42
N LEU A 337 -19.92 24.03 31.82
CA LEU A 337 -20.87 25.10 32.12
C LEU A 337 -21.66 24.73 33.39
N VAL A 338 -21.50 25.53 34.43
CA VAL A 338 -22.21 25.38 35.70
C VAL A 338 -23.25 26.49 35.81
N LEU A 339 -24.53 26.11 35.82
CA LEU A 339 -25.63 26.99 36.19
C LEU A 339 -25.74 26.99 37.72
N ASN A 340 -25.49 28.12 38.35
CA ASN A 340 -25.38 28.26 39.80
C ASN A 340 -26.73 28.41 40.50
N SER A 341 -27.64 29.19 39.91
CA SER A 341 -28.94 29.51 40.50
C SER A 341 -29.90 30.13 39.49
N SER A 342 -31.19 30.15 39.84
CA SER A 342 -32.23 30.88 39.12
C SER A 342 -33.03 31.79 40.06
N ARG A 343 -33.57 32.88 39.53
CA ARG A 343 -34.42 33.84 40.25
C ARG A 343 -35.51 34.39 39.33
N ILE A 344 -36.76 34.32 39.76
CA ILE A 344 -37.89 34.97 39.08
C ILE A 344 -38.22 36.29 39.79
N SER A 345 -38.60 37.32 39.03
CA SER A 345 -38.99 38.64 39.55
C SER A 345 -39.93 39.37 38.61
N GLY A 346 -40.54 40.47 39.06
CA GLY A 346 -41.51 41.25 38.27
C GLY A 346 -42.97 41.00 38.67
N THR A 347 -43.90 41.62 37.93
CA THR A 347 -45.29 41.84 38.35
C THR A 347 -46.07 40.56 38.66
N ASN A 348 -45.89 39.50 37.88
CA ASN A 348 -46.57 38.22 38.07
C ASN A 348 -45.62 37.09 38.51
N ALA A 349 -44.52 37.41 39.21
CA ALA A 349 -43.49 36.42 39.56
C ALA A 349 -44.02 35.16 40.26
N ASN A 350 -45.08 35.29 41.09
CA ASN A 350 -45.71 34.16 41.79
C ASN A 350 -46.47 33.18 40.87
N ASP A 351 -46.82 33.61 39.65
CA ASP A 351 -47.48 32.76 38.65
C ASP A 351 -46.45 31.85 37.94
N PHE A 352 -45.14 32.03 38.16
CA PHE A 352 -44.09 31.26 37.51
C PHE A 352 -43.15 30.56 38.50
N ARG A 353 -42.69 29.36 38.16
CA ARG A 353 -41.68 28.62 38.92
C ARG A 353 -40.71 27.88 38.00
N VAL A 354 -39.44 27.80 38.38
CA VAL A 354 -38.48 26.90 37.73
C VAL A 354 -38.58 25.54 38.40
N LEU A 355 -38.69 24.47 37.61
CA LEU A 355 -38.83 23.09 38.11
C LEU A 355 -37.48 22.37 38.17
N THR A 356 -36.54 22.72 37.30
CA THR A 356 -35.17 22.20 37.32
C THR A 356 -34.42 22.67 38.56
N ALA A 357 -33.76 21.74 39.25
CA ALA A 357 -32.92 22.04 40.41
C ALA A 357 -31.56 22.65 40.01
N PHE A 358 -30.98 23.45 40.90
CA PHE A 358 -29.67 24.08 40.73
C PHE A 358 -28.78 23.77 41.96
N PRO A 359 -27.44 23.66 41.80
CA PRO A 359 -26.69 23.88 40.57
C PRO A 359 -26.84 22.73 39.56
N LEU A 360 -26.70 23.07 38.27
CA LEU A 360 -26.72 22.13 37.15
C LEU A 360 -25.41 22.26 36.36
N THR A 361 -24.67 21.17 36.20
CA THR A 361 -23.42 21.14 35.43
C THR A 361 -23.62 20.42 34.10
N LEU A 362 -23.16 21.05 33.02
CA LEU A 362 -23.06 20.46 31.69
C LEU A 362 -21.57 20.24 31.39
N PRO A 363 -21.07 18.99 31.38
CA PRO A 363 -19.68 18.72 31.04
C PRO A 363 -19.35 19.07 29.59
N ASP A 364 -18.11 19.51 29.38
CA ASP A 364 -17.53 19.70 28.04
C ASP A 364 -17.54 18.39 27.23
N ASN A 365 -17.79 18.51 25.92
CA ASN A 365 -17.83 17.38 24.95
C ASN A 365 -18.79 16.20 25.27
N ALA A 366 -19.74 16.34 26.20
CA ALA A 366 -20.70 15.28 26.50
C ALA A 366 -21.68 15.00 25.34
N VAL A 367 -21.71 13.75 24.86
CA VAL A 367 -22.70 13.29 23.86
C VAL A 367 -24.03 13.03 24.56
N TYR A 368 -24.89 14.04 24.60
CA TYR A 368 -26.20 13.96 25.23
C TYR A 368 -27.22 13.21 24.35
N ILE A 369 -27.74 12.09 24.86
CA ILE A 369 -28.83 11.32 24.22
C ILE A 369 -30.18 12.06 24.31
N GLN A 370 -30.29 13.04 25.22
CA GLN A 370 -31.39 14.00 25.35
C GLN A 370 -30.82 15.37 25.72
N ALA A 371 -31.22 16.44 25.02
CA ALA A 371 -30.67 17.77 25.25
C ALA A 371 -30.97 18.28 26.68
N PRO A 372 -29.99 18.86 27.40
CA PRO A 372 -30.21 19.35 28.77
C PRO A 372 -31.14 20.57 28.78
N THR A 373 -32.16 20.55 29.65
CA THR A 373 -33.19 21.59 29.72
C THR A 373 -33.34 22.22 31.11
N VAL A 374 -33.70 23.50 31.14
CA VAL A 374 -34.27 24.17 32.31
C VAL A 374 -35.77 24.32 32.09
N THR A 375 -36.56 23.46 32.73
CA THR A 375 -38.02 23.49 32.67
C THR A 375 -38.54 24.62 33.56
N VAL A 376 -39.32 25.51 32.95
CA VAL A 376 -40.05 26.58 33.64
C VAL A 376 -41.54 26.28 33.51
N GLN A 377 -42.33 26.68 34.50
CA GLN A 377 -43.77 26.52 34.51
C GLN A 377 -44.46 27.84 34.82
N CYS A 378 -45.52 28.14 34.08
CA CYS A 378 -46.52 29.14 34.44
C CYS A 378 -47.80 28.44 34.96
N THR A 379 -48.39 29.00 36.01
CA THR A 379 -49.76 28.71 36.45
C THR A 379 -50.45 30.08 36.61
N PRO A 380 -51.22 30.56 35.61
CA PRO A 380 -51.73 31.93 35.63
C PRO A 380 -52.79 32.09 36.73
N SER A 381 -52.61 33.05 37.63
CA SER A 381 -53.48 33.23 38.80
C SER A 381 -54.83 33.90 38.49
N ALA A 382 -54.98 34.50 37.30
CA ALA A 382 -56.24 35.02 36.77
C ALA A 382 -56.15 35.25 35.25
N GLU A 383 -57.27 35.60 34.62
CA GLU A 383 -57.35 35.81 33.17
C GLU A 383 -56.41 36.94 32.66
N GLY A 384 -56.06 36.89 31.37
CA GLY A 384 -55.19 37.86 30.71
C GLY A 384 -53.70 37.54 30.77
N LEU A 385 -52.89 38.39 30.13
CA LEU A 385 -51.43 38.22 30.00
C LEU A 385 -50.73 38.36 31.37
N ARG A 386 -49.89 37.39 31.70
CA ARG A 386 -49.02 37.33 32.88
C ARG A 386 -47.57 37.42 32.45
N THR A 387 -46.81 38.28 33.11
CA THR A 387 -45.40 38.53 32.76
C THR A 387 -44.48 38.55 33.97
N ALA A 388 -43.30 37.95 33.83
CA ALA A 388 -42.22 37.99 34.81
C ALA A 388 -40.85 37.97 34.10
N ASN A 389 -39.78 38.18 34.85
CA ASN A 389 -38.40 38.05 34.37
C ASN A 389 -37.70 36.91 35.12
N LEU A 390 -37.22 35.91 34.39
CA LEU A 390 -36.33 34.87 34.88
C LEU A 390 -34.89 35.29 34.66
N GLN A 391 -34.07 35.18 35.71
CA GLN A 391 -32.63 35.34 35.66
C GLN A 391 -31.95 34.02 36.04
N ILE A 392 -30.99 33.57 35.25
CA ILE A 392 -30.14 32.41 35.51
C ILE A 392 -28.70 32.90 35.67
N SER A 393 -28.04 32.50 36.75
CA SER A 393 -26.62 32.75 36.98
C SER A 393 -25.80 31.53 36.60
N SER A 394 -24.70 31.73 35.88
CA SER A 394 -23.78 30.69 35.41
C SER A 394 -22.32 31.10 35.63
N ASN A 395 -21.37 30.17 35.47
CA ASN A 395 -19.94 30.49 35.43
C ASN A 395 -19.50 31.27 34.16
N ASP A 396 -20.39 31.45 33.17
CA ASP A 396 -20.25 32.38 32.03
C ASP A 396 -20.99 33.73 32.25
N GLY A 397 -21.60 33.92 33.43
CA GLY A 397 -22.33 35.16 33.78
C GLY A 397 -23.84 35.00 33.84
N THR A 398 -24.56 36.10 33.60
CA THR A 398 -25.99 36.25 33.95
C THR A 398 -26.89 36.36 32.73
N HIS A 399 -27.87 35.47 32.64
CA HIS A 399 -28.77 35.31 31.50
C HIS A 399 -30.21 35.62 31.91
N ASN A 400 -30.96 36.36 31.08
CA ASN A 400 -32.29 36.87 31.45
C ASN A 400 -33.33 36.52 30.39
N TYR A 401 -34.55 36.21 30.81
CA TYR A 401 -35.68 35.86 29.93
C TYR A 401 -36.95 36.54 30.40
N ILE A 402 -37.75 37.03 29.46
CA ILE A 402 -39.10 37.50 29.75
C ILE A 402 -40.02 36.27 29.72
N LEU A 403 -40.65 35.94 30.84
CA LEU A 403 -41.65 34.88 30.92
C LEU A 403 -43.02 35.46 30.55
N GLN A 404 -43.76 34.82 29.64
CA GLN A 404 -45.11 35.23 29.27
C GLN A 404 -46.08 34.07 29.12
N CYS A 405 -47.24 34.14 29.76
CA CYS A 405 -48.35 33.21 29.57
C CYS A 405 -49.68 33.96 29.68
N THR A 406 -50.74 33.44 29.07
CA THR A 406 -52.07 34.06 29.13
C THR A 406 -53.02 33.15 29.89
N GLY A 407 -53.68 33.69 30.92
CA GLY A 407 -54.83 33.03 31.53
C GLY A 407 -56.05 33.17 30.63
N SER A 408 -56.58 32.06 30.12
CA SER A 408 -57.87 32.03 29.40
C SER A 408 -59.00 31.55 30.30
N LYS A 409 -60.24 31.75 29.86
CA LYS A 409 -61.39 31.05 30.43
C LYS A 409 -61.29 29.56 30.13
N GLU A 410 -61.80 28.75 31.05
CA GLU A 410 -61.90 27.31 30.90
C GLU A 410 -62.85 26.96 29.74
N SER A 411 -62.44 26.01 28.89
CA SER A 411 -63.22 25.49 27.76
C SER A 411 -63.33 23.98 27.85
N GLU A 412 -64.49 23.42 27.51
CA GLU A 412 -64.77 21.98 27.59
C GLU A 412 -63.74 21.10 26.86
N PRO A 413 -63.54 19.85 27.33
CA PRO A 413 -62.48 18.98 26.84
C PRO A 413 -62.71 18.47 25.41
N PRO A 414 -61.65 18.30 24.59
CA PRO A 414 -61.75 17.78 23.22
C PRO A 414 -61.99 16.25 23.19
N PRO A 415 -62.50 15.72 22.05
CA PRO A 415 -62.73 14.29 21.87
C PRO A 415 -61.43 13.45 21.86
N PRO A 416 -61.50 12.14 22.16
CA PRO A 416 -60.33 11.27 22.29
C PRO A 416 -59.55 11.04 20.97
N PRO A 417 -58.23 10.75 21.05
CA PRO A 417 -57.29 10.78 19.94
C PRO A 417 -57.49 9.66 18.88
N PRO A 418 -56.83 9.78 17.69
CA PRO A 418 -56.68 8.65 16.76
C PRO A 418 -55.86 7.52 17.41
N VAL A 419 -56.06 6.29 16.96
CA VAL A 419 -55.27 5.12 17.40
C VAL A 419 -54.88 4.29 16.20
N TYR A 420 -53.57 4.14 15.96
CA TYR A 420 -53.02 3.33 14.88
C TYR A 420 -53.27 1.85 15.15
N TYR A 421 -53.54 1.11 14.07
CA TYR A 421 -53.61 -0.34 14.08
C TYR A 421 -53.16 -0.88 12.73
N SER A 422 -52.54 -2.06 12.71
CA SER A 422 -52.17 -2.71 11.46
C SER A 422 -52.32 -4.23 11.50
N LEU A 423 -52.41 -4.81 10.30
CA LEU A 423 -52.25 -6.23 10.05
C LEU A 423 -51.21 -6.42 8.93
N PRO A 424 -50.08 -7.10 9.18
CA PRO A 424 -49.63 -7.61 10.48
C PRO A 424 -49.29 -6.46 11.47
N GLU A 425 -49.08 -6.79 12.75
CA GLU A 425 -48.69 -5.81 13.78
C GLU A 425 -47.28 -5.24 13.50
N PRO A 426 -46.94 -4.03 14.01
CA PRO A 426 -45.61 -3.43 13.86
C PRO A 426 -44.45 -4.38 14.18
N ALA A 427 -43.30 -4.15 13.54
CA ALA A 427 -42.09 -4.97 13.59
C ALA A 427 -42.19 -6.41 13.03
N ASN A 428 -43.37 -6.91 12.66
CA ASN A 428 -43.47 -8.18 11.91
C ASN A 428 -43.05 -8.00 10.44
N PRO A 429 -42.39 -9.00 9.82
CA PRO A 429 -41.91 -8.90 8.45
C PRO A 429 -43.05 -8.92 7.42
N LEU A 430 -42.98 -8.01 6.45
CA LEU A 430 -43.79 -8.02 5.24
C LEU A 430 -43.04 -8.86 4.18
N ASP A 431 -43.43 -10.12 4.06
CA ASP A 431 -42.83 -11.12 3.17
C ASP A 431 -43.58 -11.26 1.83
N PHE A 432 -42.97 -10.80 0.73
CA PHE A 432 -43.57 -10.90 -0.59
C PHE A 432 -43.41 -12.29 -1.23
N GLY A 433 -42.68 -13.21 -0.59
CA GLY A 433 -42.27 -14.48 -1.17
C GLY A 433 -41.14 -14.34 -2.20
N SER A 434 -40.99 -15.35 -3.05
CA SER A 434 -40.02 -15.34 -4.13
C SER A 434 -40.59 -14.81 -5.45
N THR A 435 -39.73 -14.20 -6.25
CA THR A 435 -40.02 -13.80 -7.64
C THR A 435 -38.72 -13.82 -8.45
N LEU A 436 -38.83 -13.95 -9.77
CA LEU A 436 -37.66 -13.90 -10.64
C LEU A 436 -36.99 -12.51 -10.58
N VAL A 437 -35.66 -12.48 -10.63
CA VAL A 437 -34.87 -11.24 -10.71
C VAL A 437 -35.41 -10.31 -11.81
N GLY A 438 -35.64 -9.05 -11.46
CA GLY A 438 -36.23 -8.03 -12.33
C GLY A 438 -37.74 -8.16 -12.61
N THR A 439 -38.41 -9.17 -12.04
CA THR A 439 -39.86 -9.33 -12.15
C THR A 439 -40.55 -8.80 -10.89
N PRO A 440 -41.33 -7.71 -10.98
CA PRO A 440 -41.96 -7.11 -9.81
C PRO A 440 -43.14 -7.92 -9.28
N VAL A 441 -43.16 -8.13 -7.97
CA VAL A 441 -44.29 -8.70 -7.22
C VAL A 441 -44.96 -7.59 -6.40
N ALA A 442 -46.27 -7.40 -6.58
CA ALA A 442 -47.06 -6.40 -5.85
C ALA A 442 -48.18 -7.08 -5.04
N GLN A 443 -48.30 -6.75 -3.76
CA GLN A 443 -49.20 -7.42 -2.82
C GLN A 443 -49.82 -6.45 -1.81
N ASN A 444 -51.06 -6.72 -1.42
CA ASN A 444 -51.78 -6.03 -0.33
C ASN A 444 -51.35 -6.58 1.03
N ILE A 445 -50.05 -6.51 1.31
CA ILE A 445 -49.40 -7.22 2.43
C ILE A 445 -49.53 -6.51 3.78
N LEU A 446 -49.85 -5.23 3.77
CA LEU A 446 -50.09 -4.42 4.97
C LEU A 446 -51.50 -3.83 4.90
N THR A 447 -52.26 -3.92 5.97
CA THR A 447 -53.52 -3.18 6.15
C THR A 447 -53.39 -2.26 7.35
N ILE A 448 -53.68 -0.98 7.17
CA ILE A 448 -53.65 0.02 8.25
C ILE A 448 -55.08 0.43 8.59
N GLY A 449 -55.40 0.55 9.88
CA GLY A 449 -56.69 1.01 10.35
C GLY A 449 -56.59 2.01 11.49
N ASN A 450 -57.70 2.69 11.75
CA ASN A 450 -57.84 3.64 12.85
C ASN A 450 -58.87 3.12 13.86
N LYS A 451 -58.42 2.84 15.08
CA LYS A 451 -59.29 2.41 16.20
C LYS A 451 -59.64 3.53 17.17
N GLY A 452 -59.15 4.75 16.94
CA GLY A 452 -59.48 5.93 17.72
C GLY A 452 -60.68 6.68 17.12
N ASN A 453 -61.09 7.76 17.80
CA ASN A 453 -62.33 8.49 17.48
C ASN A 453 -62.09 9.80 16.72
N ALA A 454 -60.86 10.03 16.25
CA ALA A 454 -60.45 11.17 15.42
C ALA A 454 -59.59 10.66 14.24
N ASP A 455 -59.43 11.47 13.19
CA ASP A 455 -58.78 11.04 11.95
C ASP A 455 -57.27 10.74 12.12
N LEU A 456 -56.87 9.53 11.71
CA LEU A 456 -55.49 9.07 11.70
C LEU A 456 -54.82 9.46 10.37
N THR A 457 -53.76 10.25 10.41
CA THR A 457 -52.94 10.60 9.25
C THR A 457 -51.62 9.83 9.32
N VAL A 458 -51.30 9.09 8.26
CA VAL A 458 -50.09 8.29 8.11
C VAL A 458 -49.24 8.83 6.97
N LYS A 459 -47.94 8.89 7.15
CA LYS A 459 -46.96 9.34 6.15
C LYS A 459 -45.86 8.27 6.00
N VAL A 460 -45.31 8.13 4.81
CA VAL A 460 -44.09 7.35 4.59
C VAL A 460 -42.90 8.26 4.92
N VAL A 461 -42.01 7.79 5.80
CA VAL A 461 -40.79 8.51 6.19
C VAL A 461 -39.63 8.04 5.33
N SER A 462 -39.43 6.73 5.24
CA SER A 462 -38.39 6.12 4.40
C SER A 462 -38.69 4.66 4.08
N ILE A 463 -38.06 4.17 3.02
CA ILE A 463 -37.69 2.76 2.88
C ILE A 463 -36.16 2.77 2.89
N SER A 464 -35.55 2.01 3.81
CA SER A 464 -34.11 2.06 4.08
C SER A 464 -33.52 0.67 4.27
N GLY A 465 -32.19 0.55 4.25
CA GLY A 465 -31.48 -0.73 4.23
C GLY A 465 -30.83 -1.01 2.88
N ILE A 466 -29.95 -2.01 2.83
CA ILE A 466 -29.03 -2.22 1.69
C ILE A 466 -29.76 -2.57 0.38
N ASN A 467 -30.96 -3.15 0.46
CA ASN A 467 -31.83 -3.46 -0.69
C ASN A 467 -33.05 -2.53 -0.80
N GLY A 468 -33.04 -1.37 -0.14
CA GLY A 468 -34.21 -0.48 -0.05
C GLY A 468 -34.80 -0.06 -1.40
N ASN A 469 -33.97 0.06 -2.45
CA ASN A 469 -34.40 0.41 -3.81
C ASN A 469 -35.26 -0.67 -4.50
N ASP A 470 -35.21 -1.92 -4.04
CA ASP A 470 -36.03 -3.01 -4.58
C ASP A 470 -37.49 -2.90 -4.13
N PHE A 471 -37.76 -2.13 -3.07
CA PHE A 471 -39.09 -2.02 -2.46
C PHE A 471 -39.69 -0.63 -2.68
N LYS A 472 -41.01 -0.58 -2.96
CA LYS A 472 -41.75 0.69 -3.03
C LYS A 472 -43.20 0.55 -2.61
N MET A 473 -43.78 1.68 -2.17
CA MET A 473 -45.21 1.85 -2.03
C MET A 473 -45.84 1.88 -3.43
N ALA A 474 -46.85 1.06 -3.70
CA ALA A 474 -47.55 1.05 -4.99
C ALA A 474 -48.88 1.80 -4.93
N SER A 475 -49.69 1.59 -3.88
CA SER A 475 -50.93 2.35 -3.62
C SER A 475 -51.45 2.13 -2.19
N PRO A 476 -52.23 3.06 -1.62
CA PRO A 476 -52.57 4.40 -2.11
C PRO A 476 -51.38 5.37 -2.03
N ASN A 477 -51.56 6.59 -2.55
CA ASN A 477 -50.60 7.68 -2.34
C ASN A 477 -50.60 8.14 -0.88
N PHE A 478 -49.43 8.61 -0.42
CA PHE A 478 -49.25 9.18 0.92
C PHE A 478 -48.98 10.69 0.83
N PRO A 479 -49.35 11.51 1.84
CA PRO A 479 -49.95 11.12 3.14
C PRO A 479 -51.38 10.57 3.00
N LEU A 480 -51.73 9.60 3.84
CA LEU A 480 -53.02 8.91 3.86
C LEU A 480 -53.78 9.28 5.13
N THR A 481 -55.02 9.75 5.00
CA THR A 481 -55.92 9.98 6.13
C THR A 481 -56.97 8.87 6.22
N ILE A 482 -57.16 8.33 7.43
CA ILE A 482 -58.03 7.19 7.74
C ILE A 482 -58.98 7.61 8.86
N ALA A 483 -60.27 7.74 8.53
CA ALA A 483 -61.31 8.09 9.49
C ALA A 483 -61.49 7.00 10.57
N SER A 484 -62.06 7.39 11.71
CA SER A 484 -62.41 6.50 12.83
C SER A 484 -63.10 5.21 12.36
N GLY A 485 -62.61 4.06 12.79
CA GLY A 485 -63.16 2.73 12.46
C GLY A 485 -62.87 2.23 11.04
N VAL A 486 -62.18 3.00 10.19
CA VAL A 486 -61.86 2.62 8.81
C VAL A 486 -60.53 1.86 8.73
N TYR A 487 -60.45 0.92 7.79
CA TYR A 487 -59.26 0.15 7.44
C TYR A 487 -58.95 0.35 5.95
N LYS A 488 -57.67 0.40 5.60
CA LYS A 488 -57.15 0.60 4.24
C LYS A 488 -56.04 -0.43 3.94
N PRO A 489 -56.21 -1.30 2.93
CA PRO A 489 -55.10 -2.11 2.45
C PRO A 489 -54.08 -1.22 1.75
N ILE A 490 -52.80 -1.56 1.93
CA ILE A 490 -51.64 -0.90 1.34
C ILE A 490 -50.98 -1.90 0.40
N THR A 491 -50.97 -1.58 -0.88
CA THR A 491 -50.24 -2.32 -1.90
C THR A 491 -48.78 -1.92 -1.82
N MET A 492 -47.92 -2.87 -1.48
CA MET A 492 -46.48 -2.75 -1.56
C MET A 492 -45.96 -3.52 -2.78
N GLN A 493 -44.78 -3.18 -3.27
CA GLN A 493 -44.12 -3.87 -4.37
C GLN A 493 -42.65 -4.17 -4.02
N CYS A 494 -42.21 -5.40 -4.25
CA CYS A 494 -40.79 -5.79 -4.36
C CYS A 494 -40.43 -6.02 -5.84
N ASN A 495 -39.23 -5.64 -6.24
CA ASN A 495 -38.63 -5.94 -7.54
C ASN A 495 -37.13 -6.27 -7.33
N PRO A 496 -36.77 -7.53 -7.11
CA PRO A 496 -35.42 -7.89 -6.69
C PRO A 496 -34.43 -7.70 -7.84
N ALA A 497 -33.43 -6.84 -7.67
CA ALA A 497 -32.42 -6.57 -8.71
C ALA A 497 -31.38 -7.71 -8.86
N VAL A 498 -31.20 -8.54 -7.84
CA VAL A 498 -30.17 -9.60 -7.77
C VAL A 498 -30.76 -10.86 -7.12
N LYS A 499 -30.18 -12.04 -7.43
CA LYS A 499 -30.55 -13.32 -6.82
C LYS A 499 -30.32 -13.29 -5.30
N GLY A 500 -31.19 -13.96 -4.54
CA GLY A 500 -31.06 -14.20 -3.10
C GLY A 500 -32.03 -13.38 -2.27
N LEU A 501 -31.97 -13.55 -0.95
CA LEU A 501 -32.80 -12.83 0.00
C LEU A 501 -32.53 -11.31 -0.05
N ARG A 502 -33.59 -10.52 -0.18
CA ARG A 502 -33.57 -9.07 -0.24
C ARG A 502 -34.30 -8.53 0.98
N GLU A 503 -33.60 -7.76 1.80
CA GLU A 503 -34.13 -7.19 3.04
C GLU A 503 -34.01 -5.66 3.08
N ALA A 504 -35.03 -5.01 3.64
CA ALA A 504 -35.11 -3.57 3.88
C ALA A 504 -36.05 -3.27 5.06
N THR A 505 -36.19 -2.00 5.44
CA THR A 505 -37.07 -1.53 6.51
C THR A 505 -37.95 -0.40 6.00
N LEU A 506 -39.27 -0.58 6.09
CA LEU A 506 -40.25 0.49 5.90
C LEU A 506 -40.41 1.28 7.21
N GLN A 507 -40.37 2.61 7.13
CA GLN A 507 -40.68 3.50 8.24
C GLN A 507 -41.84 4.44 7.89
N LEU A 508 -42.86 4.45 8.76
CA LEU A 508 -44.02 5.33 8.68
C LEU A 508 -44.02 6.29 9.88
N SER A 509 -44.68 7.44 9.73
CA SER A 509 -45.04 8.33 10.84
C SER A 509 -46.54 8.56 10.90
N THR A 510 -47.08 8.78 12.09
CA THR A 510 -48.51 8.91 12.34
C THR A 510 -48.82 10.07 13.29
N ASN A 511 -50.08 10.48 13.38
CA ASN A 511 -50.57 11.41 14.42
C ASN A 511 -51.21 10.70 15.63
N ASP A 512 -51.02 9.38 15.80
CA ASP A 512 -51.30 8.70 17.07
C ASP A 512 -50.23 9.12 18.10
N PRO A 513 -50.60 9.73 19.24
CA PRO A 513 -49.64 10.19 20.24
C PRO A 513 -48.82 9.06 20.89
N ASN A 514 -49.27 7.81 20.83
CA ASN A 514 -48.57 6.64 21.34
C ASN A 514 -47.76 5.89 20.26
N GLN A 515 -48.02 6.16 18.98
CA GLN A 515 -47.45 5.45 17.84
C GLN A 515 -47.03 6.40 16.71
N SER A 516 -46.33 7.48 17.06
CA SER A 516 -45.87 8.52 16.13
C SER A 516 -44.90 8.02 15.05
N PHE A 517 -44.21 6.89 15.28
CA PHE A 517 -43.37 6.20 14.29
C PHE A 517 -43.62 4.69 14.34
N ILE A 518 -43.71 4.07 13.17
CA ILE A 518 -43.95 2.63 12.99
C ILE A 518 -42.91 2.07 12.01
N THR A 519 -42.39 0.86 12.27
CA THR A 519 -41.45 0.17 11.38
C THR A 519 -41.92 -1.25 11.03
N TYR A 520 -41.57 -1.70 9.82
CA TYR A 520 -41.74 -3.08 9.37
C TYR A 520 -40.47 -3.53 8.63
N PRO A 521 -39.90 -4.71 8.97
CA PRO A 521 -38.98 -5.40 8.07
C PRO A 521 -39.71 -5.75 6.77
N LEU A 522 -39.02 -5.62 5.64
CA LEU A 522 -39.47 -6.04 4.31
C LEU A 522 -38.57 -7.19 3.86
N LYS A 523 -39.13 -8.28 3.35
CA LYS A 523 -38.34 -9.35 2.74
C LYS A 523 -38.97 -9.93 1.48
N CYS A 524 -38.13 -10.21 0.49
CA CYS A 524 -38.50 -10.98 -0.70
C CYS A 524 -37.27 -11.74 -1.21
N GLU A 525 -37.47 -12.81 -1.97
CA GLU A 525 -36.36 -13.60 -2.51
C GLU A 525 -36.28 -13.48 -4.04
N GLY A 526 -35.11 -13.05 -4.53
CA GLY A 526 -34.80 -13.05 -5.95
C GLY A 526 -34.41 -14.45 -6.41
N GLU A 527 -35.30 -15.14 -7.11
CA GLU A 527 -34.95 -16.37 -7.81
C GLU A 527 -34.21 -16.06 -9.12
N ALA A 528 -33.18 -16.84 -9.43
CA ALA A 528 -32.49 -16.71 -10.70
C ALA A 528 -33.42 -17.14 -11.85
N ILE A 529 -33.35 -16.46 -12.98
CA ILE A 529 -34.01 -16.93 -14.21
C ILE A 529 -33.27 -18.21 -14.68
N THR A 530 -33.75 -19.36 -14.21
CA THR A 530 -33.14 -20.68 -14.43
C THR A 530 -33.21 -21.15 -15.89
N ASN A 531 -34.14 -20.62 -16.68
CA ASN A 531 -34.34 -20.96 -18.09
C ASN A 531 -34.19 -19.74 -19.02
N CYS A 532 -33.12 -18.96 -18.86
CA CYS A 532 -32.71 -17.99 -19.89
C CYS A 532 -32.42 -18.68 -21.23
N PHE A 533 -31.88 -19.90 -21.18
CA PHE A 533 -31.62 -20.75 -22.35
C PHE A 533 -31.54 -22.24 -21.93
N PRO A 534 -32.33 -23.16 -22.53
CA PRO A 534 -32.16 -24.60 -22.31
C PRO A 534 -31.03 -25.15 -23.19
N ASP A 535 -30.04 -25.78 -22.55
CA ASP A 535 -28.94 -26.57 -23.13
C ASP A 535 -28.29 -26.09 -24.44
N PHE A 536 -27.18 -25.35 -24.28
CA PHE A 536 -26.02 -25.55 -25.14
C PHE A 536 -24.88 -26.15 -24.31
N THR A 537 -24.66 -27.45 -24.42
CA THR A 537 -23.34 -28.01 -24.16
C THR A 537 -22.34 -27.38 -25.15
N PRO A 538 -21.13 -26.97 -24.73
CA PRO A 538 -20.13 -26.40 -25.62
C PRO A 538 -19.65 -27.46 -26.61
N THR A 539 -20.32 -27.52 -27.76
CA THR A 539 -19.93 -28.34 -28.92
C THR A 539 -19.55 -27.40 -30.04
N GLU A 540 -18.39 -27.64 -30.64
CA GLU A 540 -17.80 -26.83 -31.70
C GLU A 540 -18.68 -26.87 -32.95
N ARG A 541 -19.67 -25.96 -33.01
CA ARG A 541 -20.61 -25.90 -34.13
C ARG A 541 -20.03 -25.04 -35.26
N ASN A 542 -19.63 -25.69 -36.34
CA ASN A 542 -19.24 -25.10 -37.63
C ASN A 542 -18.03 -24.15 -37.55
N ASP A 543 -16.83 -24.71 -37.42
CA ASP A 543 -15.51 -24.05 -37.64
C ASP A 543 -15.20 -22.79 -36.78
N LYS A 544 -16.02 -22.48 -35.76
CA LYS A 544 -15.79 -21.33 -34.88
C LYS A 544 -15.32 -21.75 -33.49
N ILE A 545 -14.07 -21.38 -33.21
CA ILE A 545 -13.38 -21.63 -31.94
C ILE A 545 -13.98 -20.73 -30.84
N ILE A 546 -14.19 -21.28 -29.65
CA ILE A 546 -14.62 -20.52 -28.46
C ILE A 546 -13.59 -19.41 -28.16
N GLY A 547 -14.06 -18.17 -27.97
CA GLY A 547 -13.19 -16.99 -27.81
C GLY A 547 -12.81 -16.27 -29.11
N SER A 548 -13.46 -16.61 -30.23
CA SER A 548 -13.33 -15.86 -31.50
C SER A 548 -13.87 -14.43 -31.41
N LEU A 549 -13.51 -13.60 -32.39
CA LEU A 549 -14.03 -12.24 -32.57
C LEU A 549 -15.56 -12.14 -32.47
N GLY A 550 -16.02 -11.13 -31.74
CA GLY A 550 -17.42 -10.86 -31.45
C GLY A 550 -18.06 -11.77 -30.41
N TYR A 551 -17.39 -12.85 -29.96
CA TYR A 551 -17.96 -13.77 -28.98
C TYR A 551 -18.10 -13.09 -27.61
N GLY A 552 -19.10 -13.50 -26.85
CA GLY A 552 -19.28 -13.05 -25.48
C GLY A 552 -18.17 -13.54 -24.55
N TYR A 553 -17.90 -12.77 -23.50
CA TYR A 553 -16.91 -13.07 -22.46
C TYR A 553 -17.39 -12.57 -21.10
N ASP A 554 -17.31 -13.41 -20.07
CA ASP A 554 -17.53 -13.05 -18.67
C ASP A 554 -16.17 -12.87 -17.99
N ASN A 555 -15.77 -11.61 -17.83
CA ASN A 555 -14.48 -11.23 -17.27
C ASN A 555 -14.36 -11.51 -15.77
N GLN A 556 -15.49 -11.57 -15.05
CA GLN A 556 -15.53 -11.84 -13.61
C GLN A 556 -15.37 -13.33 -13.28
N ARG A 557 -15.80 -14.19 -14.21
CA ARG A 557 -15.73 -15.66 -14.09
C ARG A 557 -14.64 -16.31 -14.96
N ASP A 558 -13.94 -15.55 -15.82
CA ASP A 558 -12.92 -16.03 -16.78
C ASP A 558 -13.51 -17.09 -17.76
N ILE A 559 -14.71 -16.79 -18.31
CA ILE A 559 -15.49 -17.71 -19.15
C ILE A 559 -15.87 -17.05 -20.49
N PHE A 560 -15.40 -17.63 -21.60
CA PHE A 560 -15.92 -17.35 -22.93
C PHE A 560 -17.32 -17.94 -23.11
N LYS A 561 -18.18 -17.21 -23.82
CA LYS A 561 -19.53 -17.65 -24.19
C LYS A 561 -19.52 -18.41 -25.52
N PRO A 562 -20.47 -19.33 -25.76
CA PRO A 562 -20.43 -20.22 -26.92
C PRO A 562 -20.75 -19.55 -28.26
N GLN A 563 -21.25 -18.30 -28.28
CA GLN A 563 -21.58 -17.57 -29.50
C GLN A 563 -21.49 -16.05 -29.34
N SER A 564 -21.63 -15.33 -30.45
CA SER A 564 -21.69 -13.87 -30.49
C SER A 564 -23.12 -13.33 -30.32
N CYS A 565 -23.28 -12.41 -29.39
CA CYS A 565 -24.51 -11.61 -29.25
C CYS A 565 -24.51 -10.35 -30.14
N LEU A 566 -23.49 -10.17 -30.98
CA LEU A 566 -23.37 -9.04 -31.89
C LEU A 566 -23.41 -9.51 -33.35
N LYS A 567 -23.83 -8.62 -34.24
CA LYS A 567 -23.58 -8.77 -35.68
C LYS A 567 -22.48 -7.80 -36.08
N GLY A 568 -21.62 -8.20 -37.02
CA GLY A 568 -20.46 -7.43 -37.38
C GLY A 568 -19.59 -8.16 -38.41
N THR A 569 -18.51 -7.51 -38.82
CA THR A 569 -17.53 -8.07 -39.76
C THR A 569 -16.15 -8.16 -39.11
N ASN A 570 -15.44 -9.25 -39.39
CA ASN A 570 -14.05 -9.40 -39.00
C ASN A 570 -13.17 -8.70 -40.05
N THR A 571 -12.23 -7.86 -39.60
CA THR A 571 -11.17 -7.29 -40.44
C THR A 571 -9.82 -7.53 -39.80
N GLU A 572 -8.79 -7.76 -40.61
CA GLU A 572 -7.41 -7.75 -40.13
C GLU A 572 -6.90 -6.31 -40.05
N VAL A 573 -6.24 -5.97 -38.94
CA VAL A 573 -5.72 -4.63 -38.65
C VAL A 573 -4.28 -4.68 -38.15
N GLY A 574 -3.50 -3.68 -38.52
CA GLY A 574 -2.06 -3.63 -38.28
C GLY A 574 -1.26 -4.56 -39.21
N ALA A 575 0.06 -4.48 -39.13
CA ALA A 575 0.96 -5.41 -39.80
C ALA A 575 1.29 -6.58 -38.87
N GLY A 576 1.15 -7.80 -39.37
CA GLY A 576 1.75 -8.97 -38.72
C GLY A 576 3.28 -8.83 -38.70
N TRP A 577 3.91 -9.34 -37.65
CA TRP A 577 5.36 -9.27 -37.48
C TRP A 577 5.91 -10.58 -36.90
N SER A 578 7.02 -11.05 -37.47
CA SER A 578 7.83 -12.16 -36.97
C SER A 578 9.12 -11.61 -36.35
N LYS A 579 9.06 -11.24 -35.07
CA LYS A 579 10.25 -10.82 -34.32
C LYS A 579 10.87 -12.08 -33.75
N LEU A 580 11.76 -12.70 -34.51
CA LEU A 580 12.65 -13.78 -34.04
C LEU A 580 13.71 -13.22 -33.09
N ASP A 581 13.24 -12.59 -32.02
CA ASP A 581 14.03 -12.02 -30.95
C ASP A 581 13.76 -12.84 -29.69
N PHE A 582 14.83 -13.42 -29.16
CA PHE A 582 14.76 -14.32 -28.02
C PHE A 582 14.75 -13.47 -26.76
N THR A 583 13.57 -12.99 -26.38
CA THR A 583 13.39 -12.21 -25.16
C THR A 583 13.64 -13.12 -23.95
N SER A 584 14.63 -12.77 -23.14
CA SER A 584 14.80 -13.34 -21.80
C SER A 584 13.68 -12.83 -20.90
N ILE A 585 12.98 -13.75 -20.23
CA ILE A 585 11.99 -13.43 -19.20
C ILE A 585 12.75 -13.38 -17.86
N SER A 586 12.60 -12.30 -17.09
CA SER A 586 13.42 -12.06 -15.88
C SER A 586 13.11 -13.00 -14.72
N ASP A 587 11.85 -13.39 -14.58
CA ASP A 587 11.32 -14.08 -13.41
C ASP A 587 9.96 -14.77 -13.68
N TYR A 588 9.47 -15.46 -12.65
CA TYR A 588 8.20 -16.19 -12.64
C TYR A 588 6.96 -15.27 -12.82
N ASP A 589 6.97 -14.04 -12.32
CA ASP A 589 5.83 -13.12 -12.42
C ASP A 589 5.73 -12.50 -13.83
N GLU A 590 6.85 -12.28 -14.51
CA GLU A 590 6.86 -11.98 -15.95
C GLU A 590 6.41 -13.18 -16.80
N LEU A 591 6.80 -14.41 -16.43
CA LEU A 591 6.32 -15.61 -17.11
C LEU A 591 4.80 -15.79 -17.01
N LYS A 592 4.22 -15.65 -15.80
CA LYS A 592 2.75 -15.71 -15.58
C LYS A 592 1.99 -14.68 -16.43
N ARG A 593 2.51 -13.46 -16.53
CA ARG A 593 1.92 -12.39 -17.35
C ARG A 593 1.97 -12.74 -18.84
N HIS A 594 3.08 -13.28 -19.34
CA HIS A 594 3.17 -13.68 -20.75
C HIS A 594 2.33 -14.91 -21.13
N LEU A 595 2.17 -15.86 -20.22
CA LEU A 595 1.27 -17.00 -20.38
C LEU A 595 -0.21 -16.62 -20.15
N GLY A 596 -0.50 -15.36 -19.81
CA GLY A 596 -1.86 -14.84 -19.63
C GLY A 596 -2.61 -15.40 -18.43
N ILE A 597 -1.89 -15.99 -17.47
CA ILE A 597 -2.42 -16.67 -16.29
C ILE A 597 -2.81 -15.66 -15.20
N GLU A 598 -2.09 -14.54 -15.14
CA GLU A 598 -2.33 -13.42 -14.22
C GLU A 598 -2.70 -12.16 -15.01
N VAL A 599 -3.79 -11.47 -14.64
CA VAL A 599 -4.19 -10.19 -15.26
C VAL A 599 -4.34 -9.12 -14.19
N ASN A 600 -3.34 -8.23 -14.17
CA ASN A 600 -3.20 -7.03 -13.35
C ASN A 600 -3.20 -7.28 -11.83
N PHE A 601 -4.35 -7.67 -11.25
CA PHE A 601 -4.53 -7.91 -9.81
C PHE A 601 -5.47 -9.06 -9.47
N ASN A 602 -6.01 -9.76 -10.48
CA ASN A 602 -6.94 -10.86 -10.30
C ASN A 602 -6.33 -12.14 -10.87
N VAL A 603 -6.28 -13.16 -10.03
CA VAL A 603 -6.02 -14.55 -10.42
C VAL A 603 -7.10 -14.97 -11.42
N LYS A 604 -6.78 -15.79 -12.41
CA LYS A 604 -7.76 -16.38 -13.35
C LYS A 604 -8.21 -17.77 -12.92
N ALA A 605 -9.39 -18.19 -13.37
CA ALA A 605 -9.84 -19.57 -13.23
C ALA A 605 -8.87 -20.55 -13.93
N THR A 606 -8.19 -20.11 -14.99
CA THR A 606 -7.17 -20.89 -15.70
C THR A 606 -5.94 -21.23 -14.84
N PHE A 607 -5.61 -20.43 -13.83
CA PHE A 607 -4.55 -20.76 -12.86
C PHE A 607 -4.87 -22.07 -12.14
N PHE A 608 -6.02 -22.12 -11.45
CA PHE A 608 -6.44 -23.31 -10.70
C PHE A 608 -6.74 -24.53 -11.57
N LYS A 609 -7.08 -24.38 -12.85
CA LYS A 609 -7.32 -25.50 -13.77
C LYS A 609 -6.08 -26.35 -14.09
N MET A 610 -4.89 -26.02 -13.56
CA MET A 610 -3.64 -26.76 -13.73
C MET A 610 -3.32 -27.16 -15.17
N LYS A 611 -3.64 -26.26 -16.11
CA LYS A 611 -3.33 -26.46 -17.53
C LYS A 611 -1.82 -26.43 -17.77
N ALA A 612 -1.41 -26.82 -18.98
CA ALA A 612 -0.02 -26.87 -19.41
C ALA A 612 0.72 -25.53 -19.23
N GLU A 613 0.02 -24.39 -19.42
CA GLU A 613 0.56 -23.05 -19.17
C GLU A 613 0.92 -22.86 -17.69
N THR A 614 -0.03 -23.11 -16.80
CA THR A 614 0.16 -22.95 -15.35
C THR A 614 1.22 -23.93 -14.84
N LYS A 615 1.16 -25.19 -15.25
CA LYS A 615 2.15 -26.19 -14.85
C LYS A 615 3.55 -25.80 -15.34
N PHE A 616 3.70 -25.37 -16.59
CA PHE A 616 4.99 -24.89 -17.10
C PHE A 616 5.49 -23.68 -16.31
N ALA A 617 4.63 -22.73 -15.94
CA ALA A 617 5.03 -21.59 -15.12
C ALA A 617 5.56 -22.04 -13.75
N LEU A 618 4.80 -22.89 -13.06
CA LEU A 618 5.11 -23.38 -11.73
C LEU A 618 6.37 -24.25 -11.69
N ASP A 619 6.53 -25.18 -12.63
CA ASP A 619 7.69 -26.08 -12.72
C ASP A 619 9.01 -25.31 -12.84
N HIS A 620 8.98 -24.10 -13.42
CA HIS A 620 10.13 -23.21 -13.58
C HIS A 620 10.24 -22.11 -12.52
N ARG A 621 9.41 -22.13 -11.47
CA ARG A 621 9.63 -21.28 -10.30
C ARG A 621 10.98 -21.59 -9.66
N GLU A 622 11.75 -20.55 -9.33
CA GLU A 622 13.02 -20.70 -8.61
C GLU A 622 12.76 -21.14 -7.15
N THR A 623 13.51 -22.15 -6.69
CA THR A 623 13.57 -22.57 -5.27
C THR A 623 14.91 -22.16 -4.66
N ILE A 624 15.17 -22.45 -3.38
CA ILE A 624 16.50 -22.23 -2.79
C ILE A 624 17.61 -22.96 -3.58
N LEU A 625 17.35 -24.19 -4.03
CA LEU A 625 18.28 -25.03 -4.79
C LEU A 625 18.27 -24.80 -6.30
N SER A 626 17.18 -24.30 -6.89
CA SER A 626 17.02 -24.24 -8.34
C SER A 626 16.99 -22.83 -8.92
N ARG A 627 17.37 -22.67 -10.19
CA ARG A 627 17.24 -21.41 -10.94
C ARG A 627 16.82 -21.67 -12.38
N SER A 628 15.88 -20.88 -12.91
CA SER A 628 15.39 -21.01 -14.28
C SER A 628 15.88 -19.87 -15.16
N LEU A 629 16.34 -20.20 -16.36
CA LEU A 629 16.53 -19.23 -17.45
C LEU A 629 15.42 -19.42 -18.47
N LEU A 630 14.67 -18.36 -18.72
CA LEU A 630 13.40 -18.39 -19.44
C LEU A 630 13.49 -17.55 -20.71
N PHE A 631 13.00 -18.09 -21.83
CA PHE A 631 13.09 -17.44 -23.13
C PHE A 631 11.78 -17.57 -23.90
N LYS A 632 11.44 -16.52 -24.63
CA LYS A 632 10.26 -16.47 -25.49
C LYS A 632 10.64 -16.19 -26.93
N VAL A 633 10.02 -16.91 -27.86
CA VAL A 633 9.95 -16.56 -29.28
C VAL A 633 8.48 -16.40 -29.65
N GLU A 634 8.15 -15.32 -30.36
CA GLU A 634 6.77 -14.96 -30.65
C GLU A 634 6.61 -14.48 -32.09
N VAL A 635 5.59 -14.98 -32.77
CA VAL A 635 5.24 -14.63 -34.14
C VAL A 635 3.79 -14.16 -34.14
N ARG A 636 3.58 -12.87 -34.43
CA ARG A 636 2.26 -12.24 -34.46
C ARG A 636 1.78 -12.13 -35.91
N LEU A 637 0.58 -12.65 -36.16
CA LEU A 637 -0.16 -12.39 -37.40
C LEU A 637 -0.83 -11.00 -37.28
N PRO A 638 -1.39 -10.44 -38.38
CA PRO A 638 -2.26 -9.27 -38.27
C PRO A 638 -3.35 -9.50 -37.22
N ASN A 639 -3.66 -8.46 -36.44
CA ASN A 639 -4.66 -8.59 -35.39
C ASN A 639 -6.05 -8.68 -36.03
N GLY A 640 -6.85 -9.64 -35.60
CA GLY A 640 -8.25 -9.66 -35.97
C GLY A 640 -9.02 -8.63 -35.15
N GLN A 641 -9.88 -7.83 -35.79
CA GLN A 641 -10.78 -6.87 -35.15
C GLN A 641 -12.23 -7.13 -35.56
N PHE A 642 -13.16 -7.01 -34.61
CA PHE A 642 -14.60 -7.17 -34.80
C PHE A 642 -15.28 -5.80 -34.93
N ASN A 643 -15.65 -5.44 -36.16
CA ASN A 643 -16.42 -4.24 -36.43
C ASN A 643 -17.90 -4.55 -36.22
N GLN A 644 -18.37 -4.30 -34.99
CA GLN A 644 -19.77 -4.49 -34.60
C GLN A 644 -20.71 -3.50 -35.32
N ASN A 645 -21.94 -3.95 -35.58
CA ASN A 645 -23.03 -3.14 -36.12
C ASN A 645 -24.35 -3.48 -35.39
N GLY A 646 -24.31 -3.43 -34.06
CA GLY A 646 -25.42 -3.73 -33.15
C GLY A 646 -25.57 -5.20 -32.76
N LEU A 647 -26.67 -5.50 -32.07
CA LEU A 647 -27.00 -6.86 -31.62
C LEU A 647 -27.27 -7.81 -32.79
N SER A 648 -26.90 -9.08 -32.62
CA SER A 648 -27.41 -10.19 -33.44
C SER A 648 -28.86 -10.48 -33.06
N GLU A 649 -29.57 -11.29 -33.86
CA GLU A 649 -30.93 -11.74 -33.50
C GLU A 649 -30.95 -12.47 -32.14
N PHE A 650 -29.96 -13.32 -31.89
CA PHE A 650 -29.75 -13.95 -30.58
C PHE A 650 -29.48 -12.94 -29.47
N GLY A 651 -28.59 -11.96 -29.70
CA GLY A 651 -28.32 -10.92 -28.71
C GLY A 651 -29.54 -10.05 -28.40
N GLN A 652 -30.39 -9.78 -29.40
CA GLN A 652 -31.63 -9.04 -29.21
C GLN A 652 -32.67 -9.82 -28.40
N ASP A 653 -32.85 -11.12 -28.68
CA ASP A 653 -33.71 -12.00 -27.87
C ASP A 653 -33.24 -12.08 -26.41
N MET A 654 -31.94 -12.27 -26.19
CA MET A 654 -31.35 -12.28 -24.84
C MET A 654 -31.48 -10.92 -24.13
N HIS A 655 -31.39 -9.80 -24.86
CA HIS A 655 -31.55 -8.46 -24.30
C HIS A 655 -33.02 -8.19 -23.92
N ASN A 656 -33.97 -8.61 -24.76
CA ASN A 656 -35.40 -8.51 -24.49
C ASN A 656 -35.83 -9.36 -23.27
N LYS A 657 -35.11 -10.46 -22.99
CA LYS A 657 -35.26 -11.30 -21.80
C LYS A 657 -34.61 -10.72 -20.52
N GLY A 658 -34.00 -9.55 -20.62
CA GLY A 658 -33.43 -8.81 -19.48
C GLY A 658 -31.97 -9.11 -19.17
N ASN A 659 -31.38 -8.24 -18.34
CA ASN A 659 -29.94 -8.18 -18.08
C ASN A 659 -29.33 -9.52 -17.59
N GLN A 660 -30.04 -10.29 -16.75
CA GLN A 660 -29.52 -11.57 -16.27
C GLN A 660 -29.38 -12.59 -17.40
N CYS A 661 -30.35 -12.66 -18.32
CA CYS A 661 -30.28 -13.57 -19.46
C CYS A 661 -29.24 -13.13 -20.48
N PHE A 662 -29.16 -11.83 -20.78
CA PHE A 662 -28.09 -11.29 -21.60
C PHE A 662 -26.71 -11.59 -21.00
N ARG A 663 -26.48 -11.32 -19.71
CA ARG A 663 -25.20 -11.63 -19.06
C ARG A 663 -24.88 -13.13 -19.07
N SER A 664 -25.87 -13.98 -18.82
CA SER A 664 -25.69 -15.44 -18.85
C SER A 664 -25.22 -15.93 -20.22
N ALA A 665 -25.88 -15.47 -21.29
CA ALA A 665 -25.62 -15.85 -22.67
C ALA A 665 -24.42 -15.14 -23.33
N CYS A 666 -24.20 -13.87 -23.02
CA CYS A 666 -23.31 -12.94 -23.72
C CYS A 666 -22.13 -12.46 -22.85
N GLY A 667 -22.21 -12.57 -21.53
CA GLY A 667 -21.19 -12.05 -20.62
C GLY A 667 -21.33 -10.54 -20.36
N ASP A 668 -20.30 -9.95 -19.78
CA ASP A 668 -20.20 -8.50 -19.53
C ASP A 668 -19.39 -7.76 -20.61
N GLN A 669 -18.65 -8.51 -21.43
CA GLN A 669 -17.83 -8.02 -22.54
C GLN A 669 -18.03 -8.88 -23.79
N PHE A 670 -17.61 -8.36 -24.95
CA PHE A 670 -17.38 -9.15 -26.15
C PHE A 670 -15.92 -9.02 -26.60
N ILE A 671 -15.42 -10.03 -27.31
CA ILE A 671 -14.07 -10.02 -27.87
C ILE A 671 -14.02 -9.06 -29.07
N PHE A 672 -13.54 -7.85 -28.84
CA PHE A 672 -13.39 -6.82 -29.87
C PHE A 672 -12.18 -7.06 -30.76
N GLN A 673 -11.06 -7.49 -30.18
CA GLN A 673 -9.83 -7.74 -30.90
C GLN A 673 -9.20 -9.05 -30.44
N THR A 674 -8.63 -9.81 -31.37
CA THR A 674 -7.90 -11.06 -31.12
C THR A 674 -6.52 -10.95 -31.70
N GLU A 675 -5.52 -11.23 -30.88
CA GLU A 675 -4.14 -11.36 -31.33
C GLU A 675 -3.90 -12.82 -31.73
N ARG A 676 -3.59 -13.06 -33.01
CA ARG A 676 -3.33 -14.41 -33.52
C ARG A 676 -1.85 -14.61 -33.79
N GLY A 677 -1.37 -15.82 -33.63
CA GLY A 677 0.04 -16.12 -33.84
C GLY A 677 0.49 -17.44 -33.24
N GLY A 678 1.78 -17.51 -32.91
CA GLY A 678 2.33 -18.55 -32.05
C GLY A 678 3.33 -17.97 -31.06
N SER A 679 3.38 -18.58 -29.88
CA SER A 679 4.41 -18.33 -28.86
C SER A 679 5.08 -19.63 -28.46
N LEU A 680 6.41 -19.67 -28.53
CA LEU A 680 7.23 -20.77 -28.05
C LEU A 680 8.03 -20.27 -26.85
N TYR A 681 7.76 -20.87 -25.70
CA TYR A 681 8.51 -20.70 -24.47
C TYR A 681 9.53 -21.81 -24.38
N MET A 682 10.77 -21.47 -24.02
CA MET A 682 11.85 -22.41 -23.77
C MET A 682 12.46 -22.06 -22.43
N ALA A 683 12.72 -23.07 -21.60
CA ALA A 683 13.28 -22.89 -20.28
C ALA A 683 14.47 -23.83 -20.08
N MET A 684 15.44 -23.39 -19.29
CA MET A 684 16.45 -24.25 -18.72
C MET A 684 16.47 -24.03 -17.21
N LYS A 685 15.96 -25.03 -16.48
CA LYS A 685 16.06 -25.10 -15.03
C LYS A 685 17.37 -25.77 -14.65
N PHE A 686 18.11 -25.13 -13.77
CA PHE A 686 19.33 -25.64 -13.17
C PHE A 686 19.04 -25.95 -11.71
N ASP A 687 19.03 -27.21 -11.36
CA ASP A 687 18.83 -27.73 -10.01
C ASP A 687 20.21 -28.06 -9.42
N PHE A 688 20.54 -27.51 -8.25
CA PHE A 688 21.85 -27.65 -7.63
C PHE A 688 21.76 -28.38 -6.29
N ASN A 689 22.72 -29.27 -6.06
CA ASN A 689 22.89 -29.96 -4.79
C ASN A 689 23.43 -29.04 -3.66
N ASN A 690 23.47 -27.72 -3.84
CA ASN A 690 23.96 -26.77 -2.84
C ASN A 690 23.61 -25.31 -3.23
N ALA A 691 23.12 -24.51 -2.28
CA ALA A 691 22.71 -23.11 -2.51
C ALA A 691 23.88 -22.16 -2.78
N GLU A 692 25.01 -22.31 -2.07
CA GLU A 692 26.25 -21.61 -2.36
C GLU A 692 26.82 -21.97 -3.74
N ARG A 693 26.68 -23.22 -4.20
CA ARG A 693 27.09 -23.62 -5.56
C ARG A 693 26.22 -23.01 -6.65
N LYS A 694 24.90 -22.94 -6.44
CA LYS A 694 23.99 -22.14 -7.29
C LYS A 694 24.50 -20.69 -7.35
N LYS A 695 24.84 -20.09 -6.21
CA LYS A 695 25.37 -18.72 -6.13
C LYS A 695 26.71 -18.57 -6.86
N GLU A 696 27.67 -19.49 -6.70
CA GLU A 696 28.95 -19.49 -7.40
C GLU A 696 28.79 -19.65 -8.93
N PHE A 697 27.92 -20.55 -9.37
CA PHE A 697 27.64 -20.81 -10.79
C PHE A 697 27.06 -19.56 -11.47
N PHE A 698 26.03 -18.95 -10.89
CA PHE A 698 25.43 -17.75 -11.45
C PHE A 698 26.23 -16.46 -11.23
N ALA A 699 27.10 -16.39 -10.22
CA ALA A 699 28.07 -15.28 -10.10
C ALA A 699 29.10 -15.28 -11.25
N LYS A 700 29.39 -16.45 -11.83
CA LYS A 700 30.25 -16.58 -13.02
C LYS A 700 29.49 -16.26 -14.32
N MET A 701 28.19 -16.47 -14.38
CA MET A 701 27.33 -16.10 -15.52
C MET A 701 26.78 -14.66 -15.40
N THR A 702 27.63 -13.66 -15.61
CA THR A 702 27.27 -12.22 -15.50
C THR A 702 27.28 -11.48 -16.85
N GLY A 703 26.11 -11.03 -17.33
CA GLY A 703 25.97 -10.25 -18.57
C GLY A 703 24.56 -10.27 -19.17
N GLU A 704 24.32 -9.45 -20.21
CA GLU A 704 23.13 -9.54 -21.07
C GLU A 704 23.33 -10.66 -22.11
N TYR A 705 22.94 -11.88 -21.78
CA TYR A 705 23.16 -13.03 -22.66
C TYR A 705 21.99 -13.27 -23.62
N ARG A 706 22.29 -13.30 -24.92
CA ARG A 706 21.35 -13.82 -25.92
C ARG A 706 21.41 -15.34 -25.89
N VAL A 707 20.28 -15.99 -26.18
CA VAL A 707 20.14 -17.46 -26.12
C VAL A 707 21.20 -18.22 -26.93
N VAL A 708 21.67 -17.64 -28.03
CA VAL A 708 22.68 -18.24 -28.92
C VAL A 708 24.08 -18.22 -28.29
N ASP A 709 24.42 -17.18 -27.54
CA ASP A 709 25.76 -16.98 -26.95
C ASP A 709 25.92 -17.75 -25.63
N MET A 710 24.79 -17.97 -24.95
CA MET A 710 24.71 -18.62 -23.64
C MET A 710 25.20 -20.08 -23.63
N SER A 711 25.00 -20.84 -24.71
CA SER A 711 25.36 -22.27 -24.77
C SER A 711 26.87 -22.51 -24.59
N ALA A 712 27.72 -21.63 -25.13
CA ALA A 712 29.17 -21.73 -25.04
C ALA A 712 29.70 -21.35 -23.64
N GLU A 713 29.19 -20.25 -23.06
CA GLU A 713 29.62 -19.82 -21.71
C GLU A 713 29.11 -20.78 -20.62
N MET A 714 27.94 -21.38 -20.81
CA MET A 714 27.43 -22.46 -19.97
C MET A 714 28.29 -23.71 -19.99
N GLN A 715 28.71 -24.18 -21.18
CA GLN A 715 29.59 -25.36 -21.29
C GLN A 715 30.94 -25.11 -20.61
N LYS A 716 31.46 -23.89 -20.69
CA LYS A 716 32.65 -23.44 -19.96
C LYS A 716 32.42 -23.37 -18.45
N THR A 717 31.28 -22.85 -17.99
CA THR A 717 30.98 -22.73 -16.55
C THR A 717 30.64 -24.08 -15.90
N SER A 718 29.93 -24.98 -16.58
CA SER A 718 29.68 -26.34 -16.08
C SER A 718 30.99 -27.13 -15.92
N THR A 719 31.90 -27.04 -16.90
CA THR A 719 33.24 -27.65 -16.84
C THR A 719 34.10 -27.08 -15.70
N LEU A 720 33.88 -25.82 -15.30
CA LEU A 720 34.57 -25.15 -14.19
C LEU A 720 33.96 -25.44 -12.81
N VAL A 721 32.71 -25.88 -12.75
CA VAL A 721 31.98 -26.12 -11.48
C VAL A 721 31.91 -27.61 -11.13
N LYS A 722 31.84 -28.52 -12.12
CA LYS A 722 31.92 -29.99 -11.96
C LYS A 722 30.99 -30.59 -10.88
N GLU A 723 29.87 -29.93 -10.61
CA GLU A 723 28.89 -30.37 -9.59
C GLU A 723 27.96 -31.48 -10.12
N ASN A 724 27.40 -32.25 -9.19
CA ASN A 724 26.40 -33.30 -9.45
C ASN A 724 24.99 -32.75 -9.80
N GLY A 725 24.88 -31.44 -10.06
CA GLY A 725 23.62 -30.78 -10.39
C GLY A 725 22.93 -31.33 -11.63
N LYS A 726 21.66 -30.97 -11.77
CA LYS A 726 20.74 -31.42 -12.82
C LYS A 726 20.30 -30.22 -13.66
N VAL A 727 20.17 -30.42 -14.97
CA VAL A 727 19.65 -29.42 -15.90
C VAL A 727 18.44 -30.02 -16.60
N THR A 728 17.31 -29.34 -16.49
CA THR A 728 16.09 -29.69 -17.19
C THR A 728 15.82 -28.61 -18.24
N VAL A 729 15.97 -28.96 -19.52
CA VAL A 729 15.54 -28.12 -20.63
C VAL A 729 14.11 -28.49 -20.95
N SER A 730 13.23 -27.50 -21.05
CA SER A 730 11.85 -27.72 -21.44
C SER A 730 11.39 -26.69 -22.45
N ALA A 731 10.28 -26.99 -23.10
CA ALA A 731 9.58 -26.04 -23.95
C ALA A 731 8.07 -26.17 -23.75
N TYR A 732 7.36 -25.07 -24.01
CA TYR A 732 5.90 -25.04 -24.06
C TYR A 732 5.47 -24.17 -25.25
N GLN A 733 4.52 -24.65 -26.04
CA GLN A 733 4.19 -24.06 -27.34
C GLN A 733 2.69 -23.79 -27.51
N VAL A 734 2.39 -22.54 -27.85
CA VAL A 734 1.06 -22.06 -28.25
C VAL A 734 1.04 -21.85 -29.76
N GLY A 735 0.18 -22.57 -30.48
CA GLY A 735 0.08 -22.50 -31.95
C GLY A 735 1.25 -23.15 -32.71
N GLY A 736 1.16 -23.27 -34.03
CA GLY A 736 2.19 -23.94 -34.84
C GLY A 736 2.14 -25.47 -34.82
N ASP A 737 3.26 -26.15 -35.11
CA ASP A 737 3.35 -27.62 -35.20
C ASP A 737 4.05 -28.26 -33.98
N SER A 738 3.30 -28.51 -32.91
CA SER A 738 3.82 -29.09 -31.66
C SER A 738 4.44 -30.49 -31.83
N THR A 739 4.08 -31.24 -32.88
CA THR A 739 4.63 -32.59 -33.13
C THR A 739 6.14 -32.56 -33.40
N LYS A 740 6.63 -31.49 -34.04
CA LYS A 740 8.07 -31.29 -34.31
C LYS A 740 8.83 -30.92 -33.04
N LEU A 741 8.19 -30.19 -32.12
CA LEU A 741 8.79 -29.84 -30.84
C LEU A 741 8.94 -31.09 -29.95
N ALA A 742 7.92 -31.94 -29.85
CA ALA A 742 8.00 -33.19 -29.08
C ALA A 742 9.17 -34.08 -29.54
N ASN A 743 9.38 -34.22 -30.86
CA ASN A 743 10.49 -34.98 -31.44
C ASN A 743 11.90 -34.45 -31.06
N ILE A 744 12.04 -33.21 -30.59
CA ILE A 744 13.32 -32.64 -30.13
C ILE A 744 13.67 -33.12 -28.71
N PHE A 745 12.66 -33.41 -27.89
CA PHE A 745 12.82 -33.77 -26.48
C PHE A 745 12.60 -35.27 -26.20
N GLY A 746 11.79 -35.97 -27.00
CA GLY A 746 11.54 -37.41 -26.88
C GLY A 746 10.06 -37.79 -27.06
N THR A 747 9.77 -39.08 -27.27
CA THR A 747 8.43 -39.55 -27.66
C THR A 747 7.34 -39.46 -26.59
N ASP A 748 7.69 -39.45 -25.30
CA ASP A 748 6.73 -39.40 -24.18
C ASP A 748 6.50 -37.98 -23.63
N SER A 749 6.87 -36.97 -24.43
CA SER A 749 6.87 -35.58 -24.01
C SER A 749 5.51 -34.92 -24.30
N GLY A 750 4.76 -34.63 -23.23
CA GLY A 750 3.38 -34.12 -23.28
C GLY A 750 3.25 -32.67 -23.78
N LEU A 751 2.20 -31.95 -23.35
CA LEU A 751 1.94 -30.57 -23.80
C LEU A 751 3.08 -29.57 -23.50
N SER A 752 3.94 -29.89 -22.52
CA SER A 752 5.16 -29.15 -22.19
C SER A 752 6.36 -30.11 -22.22
N PRO A 753 6.95 -30.38 -23.39
CA PRO A 753 8.05 -31.33 -23.51
C PRO A 753 9.30 -30.92 -22.70
N PHE A 754 9.99 -31.90 -22.12
CA PHE A 754 11.23 -31.68 -21.36
C PHE A 754 12.27 -32.78 -21.58
N LEU A 755 13.54 -32.43 -21.37
CA LEU A 755 14.69 -33.32 -21.34
C LEU A 755 15.54 -32.94 -20.12
N THR A 756 15.89 -33.95 -19.31
CA THR A 756 16.76 -33.79 -18.14
C THR A 756 18.13 -34.41 -18.41
N CYS A 757 19.19 -33.69 -18.07
CA CYS A 757 20.59 -34.12 -18.16
C CYS A 757 21.34 -33.81 -16.87
N LYS A 758 22.42 -34.53 -16.59
CA LYS A 758 23.37 -34.12 -15.55
C LYS A 758 24.15 -32.90 -16.01
N LEU A 759 24.55 -32.02 -15.10
CA LEU A 759 25.39 -30.85 -15.39
C LEU A 759 26.78 -31.27 -15.91
N THR A 760 27.23 -32.48 -15.54
CA THR A 760 28.43 -33.15 -16.08
C THR A 760 28.25 -33.74 -17.49
N GLU A 761 27.01 -33.97 -17.93
CA GLU A 761 26.63 -34.45 -19.27
C GLU A 761 25.82 -33.38 -20.05
N PHE A 762 26.13 -32.10 -19.80
CA PHE A 762 25.36 -30.95 -20.29
C PHE A 762 25.16 -30.92 -21.82
N GLU A 763 26.06 -31.53 -22.60
CA GLU A 763 26.02 -31.57 -24.06
C GLU A 763 24.67 -32.05 -24.63
N LYS A 764 24.01 -33.02 -23.97
CA LYS A 764 22.68 -33.51 -24.37
C LYS A 764 21.62 -32.41 -24.29
N CYS A 765 21.64 -31.64 -23.21
CA CYS A 765 20.69 -30.55 -22.95
C CYS A 765 21.01 -29.32 -23.80
N GLN A 766 22.30 -29.01 -23.99
CA GLN A 766 22.78 -28.02 -24.95
C GLN A 766 22.31 -28.34 -26.37
N GLN A 767 22.38 -29.60 -26.81
CA GLN A 767 21.93 -30.03 -28.12
C GLN A 767 20.40 -29.94 -28.27
N ALA A 768 19.63 -30.36 -27.26
CA ALA A 768 18.17 -30.21 -27.26
C ALA A 768 17.74 -28.74 -27.33
N MET A 769 18.37 -27.85 -26.54
CA MET A 769 18.13 -26.41 -26.59
C MET A 769 18.51 -25.82 -27.96
N GLN A 770 19.64 -26.24 -28.56
CA GLN A 770 20.04 -25.79 -29.90
C GLN A 770 19.05 -26.26 -30.99
N ASN A 771 18.52 -27.47 -30.86
CA ASN A 771 17.49 -27.98 -31.76
C ASN A 771 16.17 -27.19 -31.60
N ALA A 772 15.77 -26.86 -30.36
CA ALA A 772 14.60 -26.00 -30.10
C ALA A 772 14.77 -24.58 -30.67
N ILE A 773 15.96 -23.98 -30.56
CA ILE A 773 16.31 -22.70 -31.19
C ILE A 773 16.21 -22.78 -32.73
N ASN A 774 16.68 -23.87 -33.33
CA ASN A 774 16.62 -24.06 -34.78
C ASN A 774 15.19 -24.23 -35.27
N TYR A 775 14.38 -25.00 -34.54
CA TYR A 775 12.94 -25.14 -34.76
C TYR A 775 12.22 -23.79 -34.63
N ALA A 776 12.51 -23.01 -33.59
CA ALA A 776 11.95 -21.68 -33.36
C ALA A 776 12.18 -20.72 -34.54
N LYS A 777 13.41 -20.72 -35.09
CA LYS A 777 13.83 -19.85 -36.21
C LYS A 777 13.27 -20.26 -37.57
N GLY A 778 12.93 -21.54 -37.76
CA GLY A 778 12.50 -22.09 -39.05
C GLY A 778 11.06 -22.61 -38.99
N ASP A 779 10.93 -23.90 -38.67
CA ASP A 779 9.67 -24.64 -38.74
C ASP A 779 8.54 -24.01 -37.92
N PHE A 780 8.82 -23.54 -36.70
CA PHE A 780 7.84 -22.89 -35.85
C PHE A 780 7.24 -21.67 -36.55
N ALA A 781 8.07 -20.67 -36.89
CA ALA A 781 7.65 -19.43 -37.53
C ALA A 781 6.92 -19.68 -38.87
N ASN A 782 7.42 -20.62 -39.68
CA ASN A 782 6.77 -21.00 -40.94
C ASN A 782 5.41 -21.70 -40.73
N SER A 783 5.23 -22.45 -39.64
CA SER A 783 3.97 -23.14 -39.35
C SER A 783 2.85 -22.21 -38.87
N ILE A 784 3.17 -21.03 -38.32
CA ILE A 784 2.18 -20.13 -37.72
C ILE A 784 1.15 -19.60 -38.72
N GLY A 785 1.54 -19.35 -39.99
CA GLY A 785 0.61 -18.84 -41.00
C GLY A 785 -0.64 -19.70 -41.19
N ASN A 786 -0.48 -21.03 -41.16
CA ASN A 786 -1.58 -22.00 -41.30
C ASN A 786 -2.10 -22.56 -39.97
N ARG A 787 -1.40 -22.32 -38.85
CA ARG A 787 -1.73 -22.87 -37.51
C ARG A 787 -1.70 -21.81 -36.40
N GLY A 788 -2.11 -20.59 -36.73
CA GLY A 788 -2.13 -19.44 -35.82
C GLY A 788 -3.21 -19.58 -34.73
N HIS A 789 -2.76 -19.68 -33.48
CA HIS A 789 -3.60 -19.78 -32.29
C HIS A 789 -3.99 -18.40 -31.74
N LEU A 790 -4.94 -18.34 -30.82
CA LEU A 790 -5.30 -17.13 -30.07
C LEU A 790 -4.26 -16.90 -28.97
N LEU A 791 -3.37 -15.91 -29.14
CA LEU A 791 -2.34 -15.57 -28.15
C LEU A 791 -2.85 -14.61 -27.07
N GLY A 792 -3.84 -13.79 -27.42
CA GLY A 792 -4.39 -12.77 -26.56
C GLY A 792 -5.70 -12.22 -27.13
N TYR A 793 -6.50 -11.58 -26.29
CA TYR A 793 -7.76 -10.96 -26.69
C TYR A 793 -7.98 -9.67 -25.91
N GLN A 794 -8.68 -8.73 -26.53
CA GLN A 794 -9.15 -7.52 -25.89
C GLN A 794 -10.69 -7.54 -25.87
N GLY A 795 -11.24 -7.54 -24.66
CA GLY A 795 -12.66 -7.37 -24.43
C GLY A 795 -13.06 -5.89 -24.47
N VAL A 796 -14.25 -5.60 -24.99
CA VAL A 796 -14.93 -4.31 -24.87
C VAL A 796 -16.25 -4.53 -24.15
N SER A 797 -16.63 -3.64 -23.22
CA SER A 797 -17.87 -3.82 -22.47
C SER A 797 -19.09 -3.50 -23.33
N TYR A 798 -20.15 -4.30 -23.20
CA TYR A 798 -21.45 -3.98 -23.80
C TYR A 798 -22.01 -2.62 -23.32
N LYS A 799 -21.56 -2.11 -22.16
CA LYS A 799 -21.88 -0.77 -21.67
C LYS A 799 -21.42 0.34 -22.62
N GLU A 800 -20.30 0.17 -23.31
CA GLU A 800 -19.79 1.13 -24.30
C GLU A 800 -20.67 1.18 -25.57
N MET A 801 -21.43 0.11 -25.82
CA MET A 801 -22.46 0.05 -26.86
C MET A 801 -23.83 0.57 -26.40
N GLY A 802 -23.92 1.15 -25.19
CA GLY A 802 -25.17 1.63 -24.61
C GLY A 802 -26.06 0.53 -24.03
N ILE A 803 -25.55 -0.70 -23.84
CA ILE A 803 -26.28 -1.81 -23.23
C ILE A 803 -25.85 -1.93 -21.76
N PRO A 804 -26.65 -1.48 -20.79
CA PRO A 804 -26.25 -1.45 -19.38
C PRO A 804 -26.30 -2.86 -18.77
N ILE A 805 -25.19 -3.58 -18.83
CA ILE A 805 -25.02 -4.85 -18.10
C ILE A 805 -24.58 -4.54 -16.67
N GLU A 806 -25.42 -4.90 -15.72
CA GLU A 806 -25.05 -4.83 -14.30
C GLU A 806 -23.96 -5.85 -14.01
N LEU A 807 -22.89 -5.38 -13.38
CA LEU A 807 -21.82 -6.24 -12.90
C LEU A 807 -22.26 -6.90 -11.60
N GLU A 808 -22.11 -8.22 -11.53
CA GLU A 808 -22.24 -8.96 -10.28
C GLU A 808 -21.19 -8.39 -9.31
N ALA A 809 -21.63 -7.83 -8.19
CA ALA A 809 -20.74 -7.19 -7.24
C ALA A 809 -19.90 -8.26 -6.54
N ILE A 810 -18.68 -8.50 -7.03
CA ILE A 810 -17.72 -9.36 -6.34
C ILE A 810 -17.31 -8.64 -5.05
N SER A 811 -17.59 -9.25 -3.91
CA SER A 811 -17.23 -8.68 -2.63
C SER A 811 -15.70 -8.64 -2.44
N PRO A 812 -15.14 -7.70 -1.66
CA PRO A 812 -13.72 -7.67 -1.36
C PRO A 812 -13.20 -8.99 -0.77
N GLU A 813 -14.02 -9.70 0.02
CA GLU A 813 -13.67 -11.00 0.60
C GLU A 813 -13.47 -12.09 -0.46
N ILE A 814 -14.25 -12.10 -1.55
CA ILE A 814 -14.07 -13.06 -2.66
C ILE A 814 -12.79 -12.74 -3.44
N ILE A 815 -12.47 -11.46 -3.65
CA ILE A 815 -11.21 -11.04 -4.30
C ILE A 815 -10.01 -11.44 -3.44
N ALA A 816 -10.07 -11.19 -2.13
CA ALA A 816 -9.05 -11.62 -1.17
C ALA A 816 -8.92 -13.15 -1.15
N THR A 817 -10.03 -13.88 -1.09
CA THR A 817 -10.06 -15.35 -1.09
C THR A 817 -9.43 -15.95 -2.34
N ARG A 818 -9.73 -15.43 -3.54
CA ARG A 818 -9.09 -15.87 -4.80
C ARG A 818 -7.56 -15.69 -4.75
N LYS A 819 -7.07 -14.59 -4.18
CA LYS A 819 -5.63 -14.32 -4.01
C LYS A 819 -4.99 -15.23 -2.97
N GLU A 820 -5.65 -15.44 -1.84
CA GLU A 820 -5.16 -16.25 -0.73
C GLU A 820 -5.07 -17.74 -1.12
N LEU A 821 -6.09 -18.26 -1.82
CA LEU A 821 -6.07 -19.59 -2.42
C LEU A 821 -4.90 -19.75 -3.40
N ALA A 822 -4.68 -18.76 -4.27
CA ALA A 822 -3.56 -18.79 -5.22
C ALA A 822 -2.20 -18.72 -4.53
N TYR A 823 -2.04 -17.82 -3.54
CA TYR A 823 -0.80 -17.70 -2.78
C TYR A 823 -0.46 -18.98 -2.01
N LYS A 824 -1.43 -19.56 -1.30
CA LYS A 824 -1.24 -20.81 -0.56
C LYS A 824 -0.91 -21.97 -1.51
N PHE A 825 -1.60 -22.04 -2.64
CA PHE A 825 -1.33 -23.01 -3.71
C PHE A 825 0.08 -22.83 -4.28
N GLU A 826 0.49 -21.60 -4.63
CA GLU A 826 1.81 -21.31 -5.20
C GLU A 826 2.92 -21.70 -4.20
N SER A 827 2.75 -21.36 -2.92
CA SER A 827 3.67 -21.71 -1.84
C SER A 827 3.84 -23.23 -1.73
N GLN A 828 2.74 -23.98 -1.65
CA GLN A 828 2.80 -25.44 -1.49
C GLN A 828 3.33 -26.14 -2.75
N TYR A 829 3.04 -25.63 -3.95
CA TYR A 829 3.68 -26.14 -5.17
C TYR A 829 5.20 -25.89 -5.18
N SER A 830 5.65 -24.74 -4.65
CA SER A 830 7.08 -24.44 -4.50
C SER A 830 7.76 -25.39 -3.53
N ASP A 831 7.12 -25.69 -2.40
CA ASP A 831 7.60 -26.67 -1.42
C ASP A 831 7.63 -28.07 -2.03
N LEU A 832 6.62 -28.46 -2.81
CA LEU A 832 6.58 -29.76 -3.49
C LEU A 832 7.74 -29.94 -4.48
N LEU A 833 8.09 -28.89 -5.23
CA LEU A 833 9.26 -28.89 -6.11
C LEU A 833 10.57 -29.00 -5.32
N LEU A 834 10.66 -28.41 -4.13
CA LEU A 834 11.82 -28.51 -3.25
C LEU A 834 11.93 -29.93 -2.64
N THR A 835 10.84 -30.48 -2.11
CA THR A 835 10.75 -31.85 -1.60
C THR A 835 11.15 -32.88 -2.65
N ARG A 836 10.68 -32.71 -3.90
CA ARG A 836 11.07 -33.57 -5.03
C ARG A 836 12.55 -33.45 -5.38
N SER A 837 13.12 -32.24 -5.36
CA SER A 837 14.57 -32.06 -5.56
C SER A 837 15.39 -32.73 -4.45
N TRP A 838 14.99 -32.62 -3.18
CA TRP A 838 15.66 -33.36 -2.09
C TRP A 838 15.60 -34.88 -2.31
N LEU A 839 14.46 -35.43 -2.72
CA LEU A 839 14.26 -36.86 -2.95
C LEU A 839 14.98 -37.41 -4.20
N ASP A 840 15.03 -36.62 -5.27
CA ASP A 840 15.66 -36.99 -6.56
C ASP A 840 17.17 -36.83 -6.51
N ASP A 841 17.66 -35.71 -5.96
CA ASP A 841 19.04 -35.27 -6.10
C ASP A 841 19.93 -35.68 -4.90
N PHE A 842 19.33 -36.11 -3.77
CA PHE A 842 20.01 -36.58 -2.55
C PHE A 842 19.41 -37.87 -1.96
N GLY A 843 18.69 -38.63 -2.78
CA GLY A 843 17.95 -39.81 -2.33
C GLY A 843 18.83 -40.92 -1.73
N ASP A 844 20.15 -40.89 -1.93
CA ASP A 844 21.09 -41.90 -1.44
C ASP A 844 21.85 -41.45 -0.17
N GLU A 845 21.97 -40.14 0.05
CA GLU A 845 22.55 -39.51 1.25
C GLU A 845 21.55 -39.46 2.43
N LEU A 846 20.25 -39.43 2.13
CA LEU A 846 19.16 -39.45 3.11
C LEU A 846 19.03 -40.81 3.81
N LYS A 847 18.83 -40.81 5.13
CA LYS A 847 18.46 -42.03 5.88
C LYS A 847 17.06 -42.50 5.48
N ALA A 848 16.75 -43.77 5.77
CA ALA A 848 15.47 -44.37 5.38
C ALA A 848 14.24 -43.68 6.01
N ASP A 849 14.37 -43.20 7.24
CA ASP A 849 13.37 -42.40 7.97
C ASP A 849 13.24 -40.98 7.40
N GLU A 850 14.36 -40.30 7.11
CA GLU A 850 14.37 -38.96 6.47
C GLU A 850 13.74 -38.99 5.07
N LYS A 851 14.05 -40.03 4.29
CA LYS A 851 13.50 -40.29 2.96
C LYS A 851 12.01 -40.62 3.01
N GLN A 852 11.55 -41.36 4.02
CA GLN A 852 10.12 -41.61 4.22
C GLN A 852 9.40 -40.33 4.63
N TYR A 853 9.96 -39.54 5.56
CA TYR A 853 9.36 -38.27 5.99
C TYR A 853 9.21 -37.28 4.81
N LEU A 854 10.21 -37.18 3.93
CA LEU A 854 10.08 -36.40 2.69
C LEU A 854 9.00 -36.94 1.73
N ARG A 855 8.76 -38.26 1.67
CA ARG A 855 7.65 -38.84 0.90
C ARG A 855 6.29 -38.56 1.53
N ASP A 856 6.21 -38.53 2.86
CA ASP A 856 5.00 -38.17 3.59
C ASP A 856 4.67 -36.67 3.37
N ILE A 857 5.69 -35.79 3.37
CA ILE A 857 5.58 -34.38 2.99
C ILE A 857 5.12 -34.24 1.52
N GLU A 858 5.72 -34.99 0.59
CA GLU A 858 5.30 -35.00 -0.83
C GLU A 858 3.82 -35.36 -0.98
N GLN A 859 3.36 -36.42 -0.30
CA GLN A 859 1.97 -36.85 -0.33
C GLN A 859 1.02 -35.80 0.27
N ALA A 860 1.38 -35.20 1.42
CA ALA A 860 0.61 -34.12 2.03
C ALA A 860 0.47 -32.91 1.08
N LEU A 861 1.55 -32.54 0.41
CA LEU A 861 1.58 -31.43 -0.55
C LEU A 861 0.74 -31.71 -1.81
N ASP A 862 0.84 -32.90 -2.42
CA ASP A 862 0.01 -33.28 -3.57
C ASP A 862 -1.50 -33.21 -3.23
N ILE A 863 -1.91 -33.72 -2.05
CA ILE A 863 -3.31 -33.64 -1.56
C ILE A 863 -3.73 -32.18 -1.38
N ASN A 864 -2.89 -31.36 -0.73
CA ASN A 864 -3.18 -29.96 -0.48
C ASN A 864 -3.37 -29.15 -1.78
N ILE A 865 -2.52 -29.42 -2.79
CA ILE A 865 -2.60 -28.81 -4.12
C ILE A 865 -3.92 -29.15 -4.81
N GLU A 866 -4.43 -30.38 -4.65
CA GLU A 866 -5.75 -30.78 -5.15
C GLU A 866 -6.89 -30.06 -4.43
N LEU A 867 -6.84 -29.93 -3.10
CA LEU A 867 -7.86 -29.21 -2.31
C LEU A 867 -7.94 -27.73 -2.69
N LEU A 868 -6.77 -27.06 -2.77
CA LEU A 868 -6.68 -25.64 -3.14
C LEU A 868 -7.08 -25.39 -4.59
N THR A 869 -6.77 -26.32 -5.49
CA THR A 869 -7.24 -26.32 -6.89
C THR A 869 -8.76 -26.34 -6.96
N HIS A 870 -9.41 -27.28 -6.25
CA HIS A 870 -10.86 -27.41 -6.26
C HIS A 870 -11.56 -26.18 -5.66
N ALA A 871 -11.11 -25.69 -4.50
CA ALA A 871 -11.65 -24.48 -3.88
C ALA A 871 -11.43 -23.23 -4.77
N GLY A 872 -10.24 -23.11 -5.36
CA GLY A 872 -9.91 -22.06 -6.31
C GLY A 872 -10.84 -22.06 -7.53
N MET A 873 -11.15 -23.23 -8.10
CA MET A 873 -12.12 -23.35 -9.20
C MET A 873 -13.54 -22.91 -8.79
N TRP A 874 -14.02 -23.34 -7.62
CA TRP A 874 -15.35 -22.94 -7.11
C TRP A 874 -15.50 -21.42 -7.02
N CYS A 875 -14.46 -20.71 -6.58
CA CYS A 875 -14.44 -19.25 -6.51
C CYS A 875 -14.60 -18.51 -7.86
N PHE A 876 -14.62 -19.20 -9.01
CA PHE A 876 -14.98 -18.63 -10.32
C PHE A 876 -16.28 -19.19 -10.91
N SER A 877 -16.64 -20.43 -10.60
CA SER A 877 -17.90 -21.04 -11.08
C SER A 877 -19.12 -20.63 -10.25
N ASP A 878 -19.00 -20.57 -8.93
CA ASP A 878 -20.05 -20.13 -8.02
C ASP A 878 -19.48 -19.23 -6.91
N LEU A 879 -19.77 -17.92 -7.03
CA LEU A 879 -19.29 -16.92 -6.08
C LEU A 879 -19.84 -17.11 -4.66
N THR A 880 -21.03 -17.73 -4.52
CA THR A 880 -21.70 -17.90 -3.22
C THR A 880 -21.04 -18.98 -2.36
N LEU A 881 -20.51 -20.03 -3.00
CA LEU A 881 -19.82 -21.14 -2.33
C LEU A 881 -18.33 -20.86 -2.09
N CYS A 882 -17.78 -19.76 -2.64
CA CYS A 882 -16.34 -19.47 -2.61
C CYS A 882 -15.75 -19.44 -1.18
N LEU A 883 -16.40 -18.74 -0.24
CA LEU A 883 -15.90 -18.61 1.13
C LEU A 883 -15.99 -19.92 1.92
N ASP A 884 -17.05 -20.70 1.71
CA ASP A 884 -17.22 -21.99 2.38
C ASP A 884 -16.29 -23.05 1.81
N LYS A 885 -16.08 -23.08 0.48
CA LYS A 885 -15.08 -23.95 -0.15
C LYS A 885 -13.64 -23.56 0.17
N LYS A 886 -13.34 -22.27 0.37
CA LYS A 886 -12.07 -21.86 0.97
C LYS A 886 -11.90 -22.44 2.37
N ARG A 887 -12.91 -22.29 3.24
CA ARG A 887 -12.87 -22.80 4.62
C ARG A 887 -12.66 -24.33 4.63
N GLU A 888 -13.47 -25.06 3.87
CA GLU A 888 -13.38 -26.51 3.70
C GLU A 888 -11.99 -26.95 3.22
N ALA A 889 -11.39 -26.27 2.24
CA ALA A 889 -10.04 -26.60 1.80
C ALA A 889 -8.97 -26.30 2.87
N PHE A 890 -9.07 -25.16 3.57
CA PHE A 890 -8.09 -24.75 4.58
C PHE A 890 -8.15 -25.61 5.84
N ASP A 891 -9.35 -25.99 6.30
CA ASP A 891 -9.57 -26.85 7.46
C ASP A 891 -9.12 -28.31 7.22
N ASN A 892 -9.01 -28.73 5.95
CA ASN A 892 -8.55 -30.07 5.55
C ASN A 892 -7.12 -30.08 4.96
N LEU A 893 -6.35 -28.99 5.06
CA LEU A 893 -4.94 -29.03 4.66
C LEU A 893 -4.18 -29.99 5.58
N HIS A 894 -3.44 -30.90 4.96
CA HIS A 894 -2.49 -31.76 5.66
C HIS A 894 -1.28 -30.92 6.10
N ASP A 895 -1.03 -30.90 7.41
CA ASP A 895 0.15 -30.25 7.99
C ASP A 895 1.44 -30.98 7.59
N TYR A 896 2.50 -30.19 7.41
CA TYR A 896 3.88 -30.65 7.24
C TYR A 896 4.81 -29.61 7.85
N ASN A 897 6.01 -30.01 8.30
CA ASN A 897 6.96 -29.07 8.86
C ASN A 897 7.72 -28.36 7.72
N GLN A 898 7.24 -27.17 7.35
CA GLN A 898 7.87 -26.32 6.34
C GLN A 898 9.26 -25.86 6.80
N ASP A 899 9.44 -25.46 8.05
CA ASP A 899 10.75 -24.99 8.56
C ASP A 899 11.81 -26.10 8.44
N TRP A 900 11.48 -27.35 8.81
CA TRP A 900 12.35 -28.52 8.65
C TRP A 900 12.78 -28.73 7.19
N LEU A 901 11.86 -28.56 6.22
CA LEU A 901 12.13 -28.71 4.78
C LEU A 901 13.11 -27.64 4.24
N TYR A 902 13.08 -26.42 4.80
CA TYR A 902 13.97 -25.32 4.44
C TYR A 902 15.27 -25.31 5.28
N GLU A 903 15.30 -25.99 6.43
CA GLU A 903 16.50 -26.21 7.24
C GLU A 903 17.39 -27.35 6.74
N ILE A 904 16.94 -28.20 5.81
CA ILE A 904 17.85 -29.14 5.10
C ILE A 904 18.88 -28.32 4.33
N HIS A 905 20.16 -28.56 4.59
CA HIS A 905 21.24 -27.84 3.92
C HIS A 905 22.47 -28.70 3.68
N VAL A 906 23.22 -28.33 2.65
CA VAL A 906 24.49 -28.97 2.29
C VAL A 906 25.59 -28.01 2.68
N VAL A 907 26.39 -28.37 3.67
CA VAL A 907 27.52 -27.53 4.08
C VAL A 907 28.58 -27.59 2.98
N PRO A 908 28.91 -26.48 2.30
CA PRO A 908 29.93 -26.49 1.28
C PRO A 908 31.31 -26.74 1.90
N PRO A 909 32.25 -27.39 1.18
CA PRO A 909 33.61 -27.56 1.65
C PRO A 909 34.27 -26.19 1.85
N VAL A 910 34.85 -25.95 3.02
CA VAL A 910 35.37 -24.63 3.38
C VAL A 910 36.64 -24.31 2.56
N ILE A 911 36.53 -23.35 1.63
CA ILE A 911 37.66 -22.87 0.84
C ILE A 911 38.22 -21.59 1.47
N VAL A 912 39.30 -21.72 2.24
CA VAL A 912 40.11 -20.57 2.69
C VAL A 912 41.33 -20.42 1.79
N GLU A 913 41.34 -19.39 0.95
CA GLU A 913 42.58 -18.89 0.32
C GLU A 913 43.14 -17.73 1.14
N GLU A 914 44.11 -17.99 2.01
CA GLU A 914 44.85 -16.93 2.71
C GLU A 914 46.09 -16.50 1.92
N SER A 915 46.11 -15.23 1.52
CA SER A 915 47.32 -14.54 1.08
C SER A 915 48.12 -14.10 2.31
N VAL A 916 49.29 -14.69 2.55
CA VAL A 916 50.07 -14.45 3.77
C VAL A 916 51.19 -13.44 3.51
N GLN A 917 51.19 -12.36 4.28
CA GLN A 917 52.20 -11.31 4.25
C GLN A 917 53.06 -11.35 5.53
N ARG A 918 54.38 -11.46 5.37
CA ARG A 918 55.34 -11.46 6.48
C ARG A 918 56.32 -10.29 6.35
N HIS A 919 56.58 -9.60 7.46
CA HIS A 919 57.47 -8.44 7.53
C HIS A 919 58.58 -8.67 8.55
N PHE A 920 59.75 -8.08 8.30
CA PHE A 920 60.77 -7.87 9.34
C PHE A 920 61.48 -6.53 9.15
N GLN A 921 62.06 -6.02 10.23
CA GLN A 921 62.83 -4.78 10.23
C GLN A 921 64.26 -5.04 10.70
N ILE A 922 65.23 -4.54 9.93
CA ILE A 922 66.63 -4.45 10.35
C ILE A 922 66.86 -3.03 10.87
N ASN A 923 67.41 -2.91 12.08
CA ASN A 923 67.67 -1.65 12.78
C ASN A 923 69.17 -1.48 13.01
N LEU A 924 69.88 -0.98 12.00
CA LEU A 924 71.32 -0.75 12.05
C LEU A 924 71.62 0.61 12.69
N TYR A 925 72.47 0.61 13.73
CA TYR A 925 72.99 1.83 14.35
C TYR A 925 74.48 1.96 14.00
N VAL A 926 74.88 3.11 13.46
CA VAL A 926 76.29 3.42 13.17
C VAL A 926 76.74 4.53 14.12
N ASP A 927 77.74 4.22 14.95
CA ASP A 927 78.27 5.16 15.94
C ASP A 927 79.58 5.79 15.47
N ASN A 928 79.74 7.09 15.69
CA ASN A 928 80.74 7.90 15.00
C ASN A 928 82.14 7.82 15.64
N GLY A 929 83.15 7.61 14.80
CA GLY A 929 84.54 7.99 15.06
C GLY A 929 85.07 8.83 13.90
N TRP A 930 86.20 9.51 14.10
CA TRP A 930 86.85 10.35 13.06
C TRP A 930 87.46 9.56 11.89
N ASN A 931 87.30 8.24 11.88
CA ASN A 931 87.70 7.32 10.82
C ASN A 931 86.44 6.69 10.21
N GLU A 932 86.48 6.37 8.92
CA GLU A 932 85.41 5.63 8.24
C GLU A 932 85.13 4.34 9.01
N LYS A 933 83.93 4.23 9.58
CA LYS A 933 83.43 3.02 10.20
C LYS A 933 82.18 2.58 9.46
N CYS A 934 82.25 1.39 8.89
CA CYS A 934 81.10 0.68 8.36
C CYS A 934 80.57 -0.26 9.44
N ALA A 935 79.24 -0.29 9.61
CA ALA A 935 78.56 -1.37 10.31
C ALA A 935 77.69 -2.13 9.30
N SER A 936 77.58 -3.44 9.50
CA SER A 936 76.69 -4.30 8.73
C SER A 936 75.82 -5.12 9.69
N GLN A 937 74.59 -5.38 9.26
CA GLN A 937 73.66 -6.26 9.97
C GLN A 937 72.83 -7.04 8.96
N ASP A 938 72.67 -8.33 9.24
CA ASP A 938 71.84 -9.25 8.48
C ASP A 938 70.50 -9.49 9.16
N GLY A 939 69.53 -9.96 8.37
CA GLY A 939 68.25 -10.42 8.87
C GLY A 939 67.57 -11.30 7.84
N ARG A 940 66.82 -12.30 8.32
CA ARG A 940 66.16 -13.31 7.49
C ARG A 940 64.74 -13.53 7.98
N ILE A 941 63.80 -13.65 7.04
CA ILE A 941 62.45 -14.16 7.29
C ILE A 941 62.13 -15.27 6.30
N CYS A 942 61.27 -16.20 6.71
CA CYS A 942 60.77 -17.28 5.88
C CYS A 942 59.24 -17.32 5.95
N LEU A 943 58.61 -17.72 4.85
CA LEU A 943 57.20 -18.15 4.86
C LEU A 943 57.06 -19.55 5.49
N PRO A 944 55.88 -19.91 6.02
CA PRO A 944 55.58 -21.26 6.51
C PRO A 944 55.75 -22.36 5.43
N ASP A 945 55.92 -23.60 5.87
CA ASP A 945 56.25 -24.72 4.97
C ASP A 945 55.13 -25.10 3.99
N ASN A 946 53.88 -24.73 4.25
CA ASN A 946 52.75 -24.91 3.32
C ASN A 946 52.61 -23.76 2.29
N CYS A 947 53.48 -22.74 2.32
CA CYS A 947 53.37 -21.55 1.47
C CYS A 947 54.42 -21.52 0.33
N GLN A 948 54.14 -20.82 -0.76
CA GLN A 948 55.06 -20.52 -1.85
C GLN A 948 55.11 -19.01 -2.09
N VAL A 949 56.26 -18.49 -2.52
CA VAL A 949 56.45 -17.05 -2.77
C VAL A 949 55.82 -16.68 -4.10
N ASP A 950 55.15 -15.52 -4.19
CA ASP A 950 54.23 -15.24 -5.32
C ASP A 950 54.95 -15.01 -6.67
N PHE A 951 56.26 -14.76 -6.68
CA PHE A 951 57.12 -14.73 -7.87
C PHE A 951 58.58 -15.08 -7.53
N ASP A 952 59.14 -16.11 -8.17
CA ASP A 952 60.57 -16.47 -8.07
C ASP A 952 61.38 -15.89 -9.24
N GLN A 953 62.15 -14.83 -8.97
CA GLN A 953 63.30 -14.46 -9.79
C GLN A 953 64.50 -14.17 -8.88
N THR A 954 65.57 -14.93 -9.07
CA THR A 954 66.86 -14.77 -8.42
C THR A 954 67.64 -13.57 -8.96
N GLN A 955 67.14 -12.35 -8.71
CA GLN A 955 67.86 -11.11 -9.02
C GLN A 955 68.72 -10.62 -7.84
N THR A 956 70.03 -10.81 -7.94
CA THR A 956 71.03 -10.14 -7.11
C THR A 956 71.25 -8.68 -7.56
N ASN A 957 70.26 -7.83 -7.31
CA ASN A 957 70.33 -6.41 -7.67
C ASN A 957 71.25 -5.62 -6.73
N SER A 958 72.46 -5.31 -7.19
CA SER A 958 73.34 -4.30 -6.59
C SER A 958 72.83 -2.89 -6.91
N LEU A 959 71.80 -2.45 -6.19
CA LEU A 959 71.18 -1.15 -6.45
C LEU A 959 72.10 0.02 -6.09
N GLY A 960 72.35 0.88 -7.08
CA GLY A 960 72.82 2.25 -6.89
C GLY A 960 71.76 3.12 -6.17
N PRO A 961 71.98 4.45 -6.06
CA PRO A 961 71.17 5.32 -5.21
C PRO A 961 69.66 5.22 -5.53
N LEU A 962 68.91 4.81 -4.51
CA LEU A 962 67.55 4.26 -4.62
C LEU A 962 66.50 5.31 -5.00
N GLY A 963 65.69 5.00 -6.03
CA GLY A 963 64.33 5.48 -6.16
C GLY A 963 63.33 4.42 -5.66
N ASN A 964 62.11 4.83 -5.30
CA ASN A 964 61.05 3.93 -4.85
C ASN A 964 60.52 3.05 -6.01
N GLY A 965 61.22 1.95 -6.30
CA GLY A 965 60.86 1.00 -7.34
C GLY A 965 61.04 -0.45 -6.89
N GLY A 966 60.02 -1.02 -6.25
CA GLY A 966 59.87 -2.47 -6.08
C GLY A 966 58.92 -3.03 -7.13
N GLY A 967 59.27 -4.16 -7.75
CA GLY A 967 58.38 -4.88 -8.66
C GLY A 967 57.20 -5.53 -7.93
N PRO A 968 56.16 -5.99 -8.65
CA PRO A 968 55.02 -6.66 -8.04
C PRO A 968 55.47 -7.91 -7.28
N GLY A 969 55.08 -8.01 -6.01
CA GLY A 969 55.39 -9.15 -5.13
C GLY A 969 56.43 -8.88 -4.03
N TYR A 970 57.12 -7.73 -4.00
CA TYR A 970 58.06 -7.38 -2.93
C TYR A 970 58.08 -5.89 -2.60
N GLY A 971 58.20 -5.55 -1.32
CA GLY A 971 58.24 -4.15 -0.84
C GLY A 971 59.44 -3.88 0.07
N ILE A 972 60.19 -2.81 -0.23
CA ILE A 972 61.26 -2.29 0.63
C ILE A 972 60.97 -0.81 0.90
N ASN A 973 60.74 -0.46 2.16
CA ASN A 973 60.59 0.92 2.60
C ASN A 973 61.76 1.31 3.51
N VAL A 974 62.46 2.39 3.16
CA VAL A 974 63.63 2.92 3.87
C VAL A 974 63.39 4.38 4.23
N ALA A 975 63.53 4.72 5.51
CA ALA A 975 63.46 6.09 5.97
C ALA A 975 64.87 6.69 6.18
N TYR A 976 65.03 7.97 5.81
CA TYR A 976 66.22 8.82 5.96
C TYR A 976 67.45 8.55 5.05
N ILE A 977 67.85 9.60 4.32
CA ILE A 977 68.79 9.58 3.19
C ILE A 977 70.15 10.21 3.56
N PHE A 978 71.24 9.47 3.32
CA PHE A 978 72.63 9.94 3.22
C PHE A 978 73.34 9.03 2.19
N ARG A 979 74.32 9.56 1.44
CA ARG A 979 75.05 8.80 0.40
C ARG A 979 76.03 7.79 1.04
N GLY A 980 76.41 6.75 0.28
CA GLY A 980 77.37 5.72 0.70
C GLY A 980 76.77 4.49 1.39
N ARG A 981 75.81 3.79 0.75
CA ARG A 981 75.19 2.56 1.29
C ARG A 981 75.08 1.46 0.24
N SER A 982 75.13 0.21 0.68
CA SER A 982 74.75 -0.97 -0.10
C SER A 982 73.85 -1.88 0.73
N ALA A 983 72.81 -2.42 0.09
CA ALA A 983 72.00 -3.51 0.62
C ALA A 983 72.03 -4.65 -0.39
N SER A 984 72.38 -5.86 0.06
CA SER A 984 72.31 -7.07 -0.75
C SER A 984 71.19 -7.95 -0.23
N ASN A 985 70.18 -8.17 -1.07
CA ASN A 985 69.07 -9.07 -0.78
C ASN A 985 69.27 -10.37 -1.55
N THR A 986 69.16 -11.49 -0.85
CA THR A 986 69.27 -12.83 -1.41
C THR A 986 68.02 -13.62 -1.03
N ILE A 987 67.26 -14.02 -2.05
CA ILE A 987 66.12 -14.92 -1.91
C ILE A 987 66.63 -16.35 -2.08
N THR A 988 66.18 -17.28 -1.25
CA THR A 988 66.51 -18.70 -1.37
C THR A 988 65.33 -19.54 -0.94
N GLY A 989 64.56 -20.02 -1.92
CA GLY A 989 63.29 -20.72 -1.71
C GLY A 989 62.32 -19.92 -0.86
N LYS A 990 61.97 -20.50 0.29
CA LYS A 990 61.08 -20.01 1.38
C LYS A 990 61.30 -18.59 1.90
N CYS A 991 62.53 -18.09 1.72
CA CYS A 991 63.12 -17.12 2.62
C CYS A 991 63.74 -15.92 1.90
N LEU A 992 63.50 -14.73 2.45
CA LEU A 992 64.20 -13.50 2.10
C LEU A 992 65.28 -13.24 3.16
N SER A 993 66.54 -13.17 2.74
CA SER A 993 67.66 -12.73 3.57
C SER A 993 68.17 -11.38 3.06
N SER A 994 68.43 -10.44 3.95
CA SER A 994 68.93 -9.10 3.63
C SER A 994 70.17 -8.81 4.47
N VAL A 995 71.20 -8.24 3.85
CA VAL A 995 72.38 -7.71 4.53
C VAL A 995 72.49 -6.23 4.18
N ILE A 996 72.49 -5.37 5.21
CA ILE A 996 72.56 -3.91 5.05
C ILE A 996 73.91 -3.45 5.58
N THR A 997 74.65 -2.69 4.78
CA THR A 997 75.90 -2.05 5.19
C THR A 997 75.78 -0.53 5.04
N ALA A 998 76.13 0.20 6.11
CA ALA A 998 76.21 1.66 6.10
C ALA A 998 77.52 2.13 6.73
N CYS A 999 78.15 3.12 6.10
CA CYS A 999 79.41 3.70 6.53
C CYS A 999 79.23 5.19 6.86
N SER A 1000 79.97 5.72 7.83
CA SER A 1000 79.99 7.17 8.10
C SER A 1000 81.02 7.89 7.22
N GLU A 1001 80.60 8.98 6.56
CA GLU A 1001 81.51 9.88 5.82
C GLU A 1001 82.05 11.00 6.73
N LYS A 1002 83.34 11.34 6.54
CA LYS A 1002 84.16 12.23 7.40
C LYS A 1002 83.69 13.70 7.59
N ARG A 1003 82.51 14.13 7.14
CA ARG A 1003 82.15 15.57 7.06
C ARG A 1003 80.87 16.04 7.77
N TYR A 1004 79.99 15.17 8.24
CA TYR A 1004 78.75 15.60 8.91
C TYR A 1004 78.43 14.76 10.16
N GLY A 1005 78.59 15.37 11.34
CA GLY A 1005 78.49 14.70 12.65
C GLY A 1005 77.06 14.44 13.15
N ASN A 1006 76.14 14.01 12.28
CA ASN A 1006 74.79 13.65 12.71
C ASN A 1006 74.71 12.14 13.03
N HIS A 1007 74.07 11.80 14.16
CA HIS A 1007 73.74 10.40 14.49
C HIS A 1007 72.67 9.86 13.54
N GLY A 1008 72.88 8.65 13.02
CA GLY A 1008 71.96 8.00 12.10
C GLY A 1008 71.52 6.62 12.59
N LYS A 1009 70.24 6.46 12.93
CA LYS A 1009 69.59 5.15 13.03
C LYS A 1009 69.03 4.79 11.66
N TYR A 1010 69.44 3.64 11.11
CA TYR A 1010 68.92 3.13 9.85
C TYR A 1010 67.88 2.06 10.11
N ILE A 1011 66.66 2.28 9.61
CA ILE A 1011 65.55 1.33 9.68
C ILE A 1011 65.16 0.98 8.25
N ALA A 1012 65.26 -0.31 7.91
CA ALA A 1012 64.77 -0.86 6.66
C ALA A 1012 63.70 -1.91 6.95
N THR A 1013 62.52 -1.74 6.36
CA THR A 1013 61.42 -2.70 6.46
C THR A 1013 61.36 -3.52 5.18
N HIS A 1014 61.42 -4.84 5.31
CA HIS A 1014 61.35 -5.79 4.21
C HIS A 1014 60.09 -6.64 4.31
N THR A 1015 59.41 -6.85 3.18
CA THR A 1015 58.16 -7.62 3.08
C THR A 1015 58.32 -8.79 2.11
N ILE A 1016 57.83 -9.97 2.49
CA ILE A 1016 57.65 -11.13 1.61
C ILE A 1016 56.16 -11.51 1.55
N TYR A 1017 55.69 -11.85 0.36
CA TYR A 1017 54.30 -12.23 0.08
C TYR A 1017 54.26 -13.66 -0.48
N GLY A 1018 53.24 -14.44 -0.12
CA GLY A 1018 53.07 -15.78 -0.67
C GLY A 1018 51.66 -16.36 -0.53
N LYS A 1019 51.42 -17.41 -1.31
CA LYS A 1019 50.17 -18.19 -1.38
C LYS A 1019 50.40 -19.57 -0.80
N CYS A 1020 49.44 -20.10 -0.04
CA CYS A 1020 49.61 -21.37 0.68
C CYS A 1020 48.68 -22.46 0.13
N THR A 1021 49.18 -23.68 0.03
CA THR A 1021 48.45 -24.83 -0.53
C THR A 1021 47.69 -25.61 0.56
N LYS A 1022 46.64 -26.31 0.11
CA LYS A 1022 45.35 -26.53 0.80
C LYS A 1022 45.25 -27.87 1.55
N ILE A 1023 44.28 -27.96 2.45
CA ILE A 1023 43.65 -29.22 2.92
C ILE A 1023 42.18 -29.16 2.48
N GLU A 1024 41.61 -30.29 2.05
CA GLU A 1024 40.19 -30.43 1.73
C GLU A 1024 39.49 -31.22 2.84
N GLU A 1025 38.36 -30.71 3.32
CA GLU A 1025 37.35 -31.49 4.04
C GLU A 1025 36.14 -31.66 3.12
N GLU A 1026 35.48 -32.82 3.18
CA GLU A 1026 34.34 -33.17 2.32
C GLU A 1026 33.09 -32.34 2.68
N ALA A 1027 32.16 -32.20 1.72
CA ALA A 1027 30.89 -31.53 1.96
C ALA A 1027 30.00 -32.33 2.93
N GLU A 1028 29.43 -31.69 3.94
CA GLU A 1028 28.62 -32.35 4.96
C GLU A 1028 27.12 -32.10 4.69
N PHE A 1029 26.38 -33.16 4.32
CA PHE A 1029 24.93 -33.10 4.14
C PHE A 1029 24.24 -33.09 5.52
N LYS A 1030 23.49 -32.03 5.85
CA LYS A 1030 22.84 -31.85 7.16
C LYS A 1030 21.34 -31.82 7.03
N VAL A 1031 20.73 -32.83 7.63
CA VAL A 1031 19.28 -32.95 7.82
C VAL A 1031 18.99 -32.62 9.30
N PRO A 1032 18.10 -31.65 9.60
CA PRO A 1032 17.63 -31.41 10.96
C PRO A 1032 16.89 -32.64 11.50
N SER A 1033 16.84 -32.81 12.83
CA SER A 1033 16.11 -33.93 13.44
C SER A 1033 14.63 -33.91 13.04
N ILE A 1034 14.11 -35.06 12.61
CA ILE A 1034 12.67 -35.23 12.29
C ILE A 1034 11.85 -34.84 13.55
N PRO A 1035 10.78 -34.02 13.41
CA PRO A 1035 9.95 -33.55 14.53
C PRO A 1035 9.18 -34.64 15.29
#